data_AF-A0A941MAJ7-F1
#
_entry.id   AF-A0A941MAJ7-F1
#
_cell.length_a   1.000
_cell.length_b   1.000
_cell.length_c   1.000
_cell.angle_alpha   90.00
_cell.angle_beta   90.00
_cell.angle_gamma   90.00
#
_symmetry.space_group_name_H-M   'P 1'
#
loop_
_entity.id
_entity.type
_entity.pdbx_description
1 polymer ?
#
loop_
_entity_poly.entity_id
_entity_poly.type
_entity_poly.pdbx_seq_one_letter_code
_entity_poly.pdbx_strand_id
1 'polypeptide(L)'
;MNDNRNVNRTANTARQIKLAPMTRAVRSVLAASALTLALGATSGTAAAAAHRVPVAHALQLQRAAIDFAPVHDPSLVVGGGMGAPVMSLVSGGGVGSVGGDVTGTVGTTVHTYSNTDNVAAYYVSTTGDVDITNTGHQHGNSGGVYNATGILVYAGGTATVDSYQARAYAFGDGNATGIHVDGAAGASVTVTDYADAYTFGNGTATGVNVYSYAGDAAATVSAGGRVAAYGEAGGNAVGIVAGSYYGNASITNSGTVNATAYDGNAIGMVASSTYGDASVSTSGQVNVSSTYGNATGVGAYSTYGSVTVTNSGDSGIYVSAGGSATGISVYGATGATVTNSADIEVTSNVEGGGEGGQYYGFATLVPGDAAGMYIVSGGNISTGNLGNLNITSLAGNAYGIYALSLGGTTTVTNSGTIYSYAMGNGDATGIFAAGDQGATVTNSNIVYAYTAGNGDATGINAYGNNGDANVTNSSTGDVSVVAFFNGDGTGILAQSHYDNASIDNSGSVDAYAYNGDAIGAMAVSGGGNASNDNSGTISVESQYGYAAGMVVASADGNASAINSGDVEVHAYLNGFGVFAQSTSGDASIDNSNIVYVESAFGNAIGLYANSGGTTTVTNSGAVGAYAPTHGYFADGIFAYGATTNVTNTATGTVTAYGHSWSAG
;
A
#
# COMPACT_ATOMS: atom_id res chain seq x y z
N MET A 1 -0.46 25.07 62.09
CA MET A 1 -0.56 23.73 62.70
C MET A 1 -1.57 22.93 61.92
N ASN A 2 -1.08 21.91 61.22
CA ASN A 2 -1.68 20.65 60.78
C ASN A 2 -3.13 20.58 60.28
N ASP A 3 -3.26 20.43 58.95
CA ASP A 3 -3.59 19.18 58.23
C ASP A 3 -4.94 18.44 58.47
N ASN A 4 -5.40 17.82 57.37
CA ASN A 4 -6.31 16.67 57.22
C ASN A 4 -7.84 16.85 57.02
N ARG A 5 -8.30 16.91 55.75
CA ARG A 5 -8.67 15.70 54.95
C ARG A 5 -9.41 16.02 53.63
N ASN A 6 -8.74 15.62 52.56
CA ASN A 6 -9.19 15.08 51.28
C ASN A 6 -10.63 14.54 51.22
N VAL A 7 -11.47 15.05 50.31
CA VAL A 7 -12.59 14.30 49.72
C VAL A 7 -12.65 14.57 48.22
N ASN A 8 -12.40 13.50 47.47
CA ASN A 8 -12.34 13.40 46.02
C ASN A 8 -13.74 13.58 45.41
N ARG A 9 -13.92 14.51 44.46
CA ARG A 9 -15.02 14.48 43.48
C ARG A 9 -14.42 14.58 42.08
N THR A 10 -14.26 13.43 41.46
CA THR A 10 -13.93 13.24 40.05
C THR A 10 -15.01 13.86 39.17
N ALA A 11 -14.67 14.95 38.48
CA ALA A 11 -15.42 15.40 37.31
C ALA A 11 -14.82 14.68 36.09
N ASN A 12 -15.58 13.74 35.53
CA ASN A 12 -15.28 13.11 34.25
C ASN A 12 -15.31 14.18 33.15
N THR A 13 -14.14 14.62 32.71
CA THR A 13 -13.99 15.33 31.44
C THR A 13 -14.16 14.31 30.31
N ALA A 14 -15.29 14.40 29.59
CA ALA A 14 -15.52 13.67 28.36
C ALA A 14 -14.37 13.93 27.38
N ARG A 15 -13.62 12.89 27.01
CA ARG A 15 -12.63 12.96 25.93
C ARG A 15 -13.36 13.20 24.62
N GLN A 16 -13.05 14.30 23.94
CA GLN A 16 -13.39 14.45 22.53
C GLN A 16 -12.50 13.51 21.72
N ILE A 17 -13.10 12.44 21.20
CA ILE A 17 -12.45 11.53 20.25
C ILE A 17 -12.34 12.29 18.94
N LYS A 18 -11.12 12.38 18.41
CA LYS A 18 -10.80 13.03 17.14
C LYS A 18 -11.18 12.06 16.01
N LEU A 19 -12.43 12.13 15.52
CA LEU A 19 -12.89 11.32 14.39
C LEU A 19 -12.18 11.73 13.09
N ALA A 20 -11.78 10.74 12.28
CA ALA A 20 -11.24 10.99 10.96
C ALA A 20 -12.32 11.62 10.03
N PRO A 21 -11.93 12.42 9.03
CA PRO A 21 -12.87 13.09 8.12
C PRO A 21 -13.81 12.14 7.36
N MET A 22 -13.35 10.93 7.02
CA MET A 22 -14.11 9.91 6.29
C MET A 22 -15.24 9.30 7.14
N THR A 23 -14.99 9.10 8.44
CA THR A 23 -15.96 8.59 9.43
C THR A 23 -17.18 9.50 9.56
N ARG A 24 -17.05 10.81 9.30
CA ARG A 24 -18.20 11.74 9.29
C ARG A 24 -19.09 11.58 8.07
N ALA A 25 -18.56 11.17 6.92
CA ALA A 25 -19.34 10.98 5.69
C ALA A 25 -20.13 9.67 5.74
N VAL A 26 -19.49 8.57 6.17
CA VAL A 26 -20.12 7.25 6.38
C VAL A 26 -21.17 7.31 7.50
N ARG A 27 -20.82 7.91 8.65
CA ARG A 27 -21.82 8.24 9.67
C ARG A 27 -22.85 9.24 9.20
N SER A 28 -22.59 10.12 8.22
CA SER A 28 -23.65 11.01 7.74
C SER A 28 -24.63 10.32 6.81
N VAL A 29 -24.24 9.29 6.05
CA VAL A 29 -25.18 8.48 5.25
C VAL A 29 -25.99 7.57 6.17
N LEU A 30 -25.33 6.91 7.13
CA LEU A 30 -25.98 6.02 8.12
C LEU A 30 -26.75 6.78 9.21
N ALA A 31 -26.29 7.98 9.62
CA ALA A 31 -27.02 8.86 10.53
C ALA A 31 -28.01 9.78 9.81
N ALA A 32 -27.90 10.06 8.51
CA ALA A 32 -29.00 10.71 7.78
C ALA A 32 -30.20 9.75 7.66
N SER A 33 -29.97 8.45 7.48
CA SER A 33 -31.03 7.45 7.57
C SER A 33 -31.52 7.25 9.02
N ALA A 34 -30.64 7.28 10.03
CA ALA A 34 -31.07 7.23 11.44
C ALA A 34 -31.77 8.52 11.93
N LEU A 35 -31.43 9.71 11.40
CA LEU A 35 -32.09 10.99 11.75
C LEU A 35 -33.44 11.14 11.05
N THR A 36 -33.60 10.57 9.85
CA THR A 36 -34.91 10.45 9.17
C THR A 36 -35.81 9.42 9.87
N LEU A 37 -35.24 8.52 10.67
CA LEU A 37 -35.97 7.54 11.48
C LEU A 37 -36.24 8.01 12.92
N ALA A 38 -35.46 8.96 13.45
CA ALA A 38 -35.64 9.54 14.78
C ALA A 38 -36.67 10.69 14.86
N LEU A 39 -37.18 11.18 13.72
CA LEU A 39 -38.14 12.29 13.64
C LEU A 39 -39.24 11.99 12.61
N GLY A 40 -40.31 11.26 13.00
CA GLY A 40 -41.51 11.31 12.15
C GLY A 40 -42.62 10.30 12.29
N ALA A 41 -42.67 9.45 13.32
CA ALA A 41 -43.96 8.93 13.77
C ALA A 41 -44.67 10.05 14.57
N THR A 42 -45.20 11.06 13.88
CA THR A 42 -46.39 11.85 14.26
C THR A 42 -46.61 13.01 13.26
N SER A 43 -47.78 12.99 12.63
CA SER A 43 -48.43 14.08 11.87
C SER A 43 -47.75 14.60 10.61
N GLY A 44 -48.51 14.58 9.51
CA GLY A 44 -48.10 15.10 8.21
C GLY A 44 -47.85 16.61 8.17
N THR A 45 -47.36 17.02 7.00
CA THR A 45 -47.08 18.39 6.53
C THR A 45 -45.75 19.01 7.00
N ALA A 46 -44.68 18.73 6.24
CA ALA A 46 -43.67 19.72 5.81
C ALA A 46 -42.70 19.11 4.78
N ALA A 47 -43.24 18.55 3.70
CA ALA A 47 -42.47 18.37 2.47
C ALA A 47 -42.41 19.74 1.77
N ALA A 48 -41.32 20.48 1.98
CA ALA A 48 -40.82 21.54 1.08
C ALA A 48 -39.66 22.29 1.76
N ALA A 49 -38.44 21.78 1.59
CA ALA A 49 -37.26 22.62 1.54
C ALA A 49 -36.23 21.88 0.70
N ALA A 50 -35.94 22.42 -0.49
CA ALA A 50 -34.77 22.04 -1.27
C ALA A 50 -33.53 22.32 -0.43
N HIS A 51 -33.05 21.31 0.29
CA HIS A 51 -31.81 21.40 1.03
C HIS A 51 -30.72 20.80 0.15
N ARG A 52 -29.84 21.68 -0.35
CA ARG A 52 -28.65 21.29 -1.10
C ARG A 52 -27.93 20.21 -0.30
N VAL A 53 -27.79 19.03 -0.92
CA VAL A 53 -26.90 17.97 -0.44
C VAL A 53 -25.56 18.65 -0.12
N PRO A 54 -25.07 18.58 1.13
CA PRO A 54 -23.70 18.95 1.37
C PRO A 54 -22.90 17.95 0.55
N VAL A 55 -22.30 18.44 -0.53
CA VAL A 55 -21.20 17.80 -1.24
C VAL A 55 -20.38 17.11 -0.16
N ALA A 56 -20.32 15.77 -0.22
CA ALA A 56 -19.40 15.03 0.62
C ALA A 56 -18.07 15.74 0.45
N HIS A 57 -17.58 16.36 1.53
CA HIS A 57 -16.21 16.80 1.59
C HIS A 57 -15.37 15.52 1.65
N ALA A 58 -15.35 14.78 0.53
CA ALA A 58 -14.15 14.12 0.08
C ALA A 58 -13.05 15.14 0.29
N LEU A 59 -11.98 14.75 0.98
CA LEU A 59 -10.80 15.57 1.06
C LEU A 59 -10.58 16.16 -0.33
N GLN A 60 -10.74 17.47 -0.42
CA GLN A 60 -10.39 18.18 -1.63
C GLN A 60 -8.90 17.87 -1.85
N LEU A 61 -8.59 16.93 -2.75
CA LEU A 61 -7.38 16.99 -3.57
C LEU A 61 -7.55 18.20 -4.51
N GLN A 62 -7.76 19.38 -3.94
CA GLN A 62 -7.70 20.63 -4.66
C GLN A 62 -6.23 20.86 -4.95
N ARG A 63 -5.83 20.43 -6.16
CA ARG A 63 -4.64 20.82 -6.92
C ARG A 63 -3.67 21.71 -6.13
N ALA A 64 -2.68 21.07 -5.51
CA ALA A 64 -1.31 21.50 -5.70
C ALA A 64 -0.66 20.43 -6.56
N ALA A 65 -0.72 20.59 -7.89
CA ALA A 65 0.26 19.97 -8.76
C ALA A 65 1.60 20.64 -8.47
N ILE A 66 2.23 20.26 -7.36
CA ILE A 66 3.58 20.68 -6.98
C ILE A 66 4.23 19.45 -6.34
N ASP A 67 5.10 18.82 -7.12
CA ASP A 67 6.19 17.94 -6.66
C ASP A 67 5.78 16.65 -5.91
N PHE A 68 5.10 15.74 -6.60
CA PHE A 68 4.83 14.37 -6.11
C PHE A 68 5.87 13.34 -6.57
N ALA A 69 7.01 13.78 -7.12
CA ALA A 69 8.16 12.88 -7.11
C ALA A 69 8.46 12.59 -5.63
N PRO A 70 8.57 11.32 -5.18
CA PRO A 70 9.21 11.05 -3.91
C PRO A 70 10.59 11.70 -4.02
N VAL A 71 10.79 12.80 -3.29
CA VAL A 71 12.08 13.44 -3.17
C VAL A 71 12.88 12.48 -2.30
N HIS A 72 13.48 11.47 -2.92
CA HIS A 72 14.52 10.68 -2.28
C HIS A 72 15.45 11.65 -1.61
N ASP A 73 15.84 11.39 -0.36
CA ASP A 73 17.04 12.02 0.16
C ASP A 73 18.16 11.59 -0.79
N PRO A 74 18.58 12.43 -1.76
CA PRO A 74 19.53 12.04 -2.77
C PRO A 74 20.92 11.93 -2.15
N SER A 75 21.07 12.23 -0.84
CA SER A 75 22.31 12.00 -0.10
C SER A 75 22.57 10.51 0.17
N LEU A 76 21.54 9.65 0.13
CA LEU A 76 21.66 8.18 0.23
C LEU A 76 21.91 7.50 -1.12
N VAL A 77 21.41 8.10 -2.20
CA VAL A 77 21.62 7.64 -3.59
C VAL A 77 22.60 8.61 -4.23
N VAL A 78 23.88 8.47 -3.86
CA VAL A 78 24.96 9.29 -4.39
C VAL A 78 25.07 9.04 -5.90
N GLY A 79 24.52 9.97 -6.69
CA GLY A 79 24.93 10.15 -8.07
C GLY A 79 26.40 10.55 -8.08
N GLY A 80 27.25 9.64 -8.57
CA GLY A 80 28.68 9.88 -8.71
C GLY A 80 28.91 11.09 -9.61
N GLY A 81 29.38 12.20 -9.04
CA GLY A 81 30.12 13.16 -9.85
C GLY A 81 31.29 12.41 -10.47
N MET A 82 31.48 12.52 -11.79
CA MET A 82 32.53 11.83 -12.56
C MET A 82 33.97 12.30 -12.21
N GLY A 83 34.22 12.65 -10.96
CA GLY A 83 35.52 13.06 -10.45
C GLY A 83 36.17 11.90 -9.71
N ALA A 84 37.39 11.53 -10.12
CA ALA A 84 38.30 10.79 -9.26
C ALA A 84 38.39 11.48 -7.88
N PRO A 85 38.56 10.72 -6.78
CA PRO A 85 38.57 11.31 -5.44
C PRO A 85 39.59 12.45 -5.35
N VAL A 86 39.13 13.60 -4.83
CA VAL A 86 39.96 14.81 -4.63
C VAL A 86 40.88 14.69 -3.40
N MET A 87 40.70 13.63 -2.60
CA MET A 87 41.53 13.27 -1.45
C MET A 87 42.58 12.23 -1.80
N SER A 88 43.61 12.12 -0.97
CA SER A 88 44.62 11.06 -1.05
C SER A 88 43.94 9.68 -0.97
N LEU A 89 44.21 8.85 -1.98
CA LEU A 89 43.67 7.50 -2.17
C LEU A 89 44.81 6.50 -2.11
N VAL A 90 44.70 5.53 -1.22
CA VAL A 90 45.60 4.36 -1.16
C VAL A 90 44.97 3.24 -1.97
N SER A 91 45.69 2.80 -3.01
CA SER A 91 45.28 1.65 -3.83
C SER A 91 46.25 0.49 -3.71
N GLY A 92 45.74 -0.73 -3.45
CA GLY A 92 46.57 -1.94 -3.40
C GLY A 92 46.84 -2.55 -4.78
N GLY A 93 46.02 -2.21 -5.77
CA GLY A 93 46.15 -2.66 -7.15
C GLY A 93 45.35 -1.80 -8.12
N GLY A 94 45.43 -2.14 -9.42
CA GLY A 94 44.68 -1.47 -10.48
C GLY A 94 45.51 -0.56 -11.37
N VAL A 95 44.84 0.04 -12.34
CA VAL A 95 45.41 0.94 -13.34
C VAL A 95 45.04 2.34 -12.89
N GLY A 96 46.00 3.12 -12.38
CA GLY A 96 45.77 4.53 -12.04
C GLY A 96 45.24 5.33 -13.24
N SER A 97 45.10 6.65 -13.12
CA SER A 97 44.52 7.46 -14.21
C SER A 97 45.29 7.35 -15.53
N VAL A 98 44.68 6.71 -16.54
CA VAL A 98 45.26 6.47 -17.88
C VAL A 98 44.34 6.98 -18.99
N GLY A 99 44.91 7.25 -20.18
CA GLY A 99 44.12 7.54 -21.38
C GLY A 99 43.87 6.28 -22.20
N GLY A 100 42.68 6.15 -22.79
CA GLY A 100 42.28 5.01 -23.63
C GLY A 100 41.70 3.83 -22.84
N ASP A 101 41.42 2.72 -23.52
CA ASP A 101 40.63 1.63 -22.95
C ASP A 101 41.44 0.74 -21.99
N VAL A 102 40.76 0.19 -20.98
CA VAL A 102 41.34 -0.74 -20.00
C VAL A 102 40.54 -2.03 -20.02
N THR A 103 41.15 -3.10 -20.53
CA THR A 103 40.55 -4.45 -20.53
C THR A 103 41.47 -5.43 -19.82
N GLY A 104 40.93 -6.30 -18.96
CA GLY A 104 41.76 -7.36 -18.37
C GLY A 104 41.10 -8.21 -17.29
N THR A 105 41.78 -9.31 -16.96
CA THR A 105 41.39 -10.20 -15.86
C THR A 105 42.26 -9.97 -14.62
N VAL A 106 41.64 -9.79 -13.46
CA VAL A 106 42.30 -9.63 -12.16
C VAL A 106 42.13 -10.91 -11.35
N GLY A 107 43.16 -11.76 -11.35
CA GLY A 107 43.15 -13.02 -10.58
C GLY A 107 43.84 -12.96 -9.23
N THR A 108 44.50 -11.85 -8.89
CA THR A 108 45.21 -11.69 -7.62
C THR A 108 44.29 -11.19 -6.52
N THR A 109 44.37 -11.81 -5.35
CA THR A 109 43.73 -11.30 -4.13
C THR A 109 44.50 -10.09 -3.60
N VAL A 110 43.80 -8.97 -3.40
CA VAL A 110 44.38 -7.72 -2.89
C VAL A 110 43.67 -7.33 -1.60
N HIS A 111 44.47 -7.06 -0.56
CA HIS A 111 44.00 -6.49 0.69
C HIS A 111 44.71 -5.17 0.94
N THR A 112 43.95 -4.09 1.05
CA THR A 112 44.48 -2.73 1.25
C THR A 112 43.92 -2.17 2.53
N TYR A 113 44.77 -1.51 3.32
CA TYR A 113 44.41 -0.92 4.59
C TYR A 113 45.01 0.48 4.74
N SER A 114 44.20 1.46 5.16
CA SER A 114 44.67 2.79 5.59
C SER A 114 43.84 3.32 6.75
N ASN A 115 44.46 4.08 7.64
CA ASN A 115 43.79 4.83 8.72
C ASN A 115 43.88 6.35 8.53
N THR A 116 44.48 6.80 7.42
CA THR A 116 44.78 8.20 7.15
C THR A 116 44.23 8.69 5.80
N ASP A 117 43.74 7.78 4.97
CA ASP A 117 43.32 8.05 3.59
C ASP A 117 42.14 7.16 3.19
N ASN A 118 41.49 7.53 2.08
CA ASN A 118 40.53 6.66 1.41
C ASN A 118 41.25 5.43 0.84
N VAL A 119 40.53 4.31 0.75
CA VAL A 119 41.08 3.05 0.27
C VAL A 119 40.28 2.50 -0.89
N ALA A 120 40.96 2.07 -1.95
CA ALA A 120 40.41 1.19 -2.97
C ALA A 120 41.31 -0.06 -3.05
N ALA A 121 40.76 -1.27 -2.97
CA ALA A 121 41.61 -2.46 -3.15
C ALA A 121 42.08 -2.56 -4.61
N TYR A 122 41.17 -2.27 -5.53
CA TYR A 122 41.44 -2.20 -6.95
C TYR A 122 40.82 -0.93 -7.53
N TYR A 123 41.65 -0.05 -8.11
CA TYR A 123 41.24 1.23 -8.66
C TYR A 123 41.52 1.33 -10.16
N VAL A 124 40.53 1.74 -10.94
CA VAL A 124 40.68 2.06 -12.36
C VAL A 124 40.04 3.41 -12.67
N SER A 125 40.76 4.26 -13.38
CA SER A 125 40.24 5.52 -13.91
C SER A 125 40.77 5.76 -15.32
N THR A 126 39.88 5.92 -16.28
CA THR A 126 40.23 6.10 -17.69
C THR A 126 39.25 7.00 -18.43
N THR A 127 39.70 7.61 -19.52
CA THR A 127 38.86 8.37 -20.45
C THR A 127 38.11 7.52 -21.48
N GLY A 128 38.50 6.25 -21.65
CA GLY A 128 37.91 5.29 -22.59
C GLY A 128 37.03 4.26 -21.88
N ASP A 129 36.89 3.09 -22.50
CA ASP A 129 36.10 1.97 -21.96
C ASP A 129 36.87 1.19 -20.89
N VAL A 130 36.14 0.57 -19.96
CA VAL A 130 36.67 -0.35 -18.95
C VAL A 130 35.93 -1.68 -19.05
N ASP A 131 36.66 -2.79 -19.18
CA ASP A 131 36.12 -4.15 -19.15
C ASP A 131 37.00 -5.05 -18.27
N ILE A 132 36.51 -5.39 -17.09
CA ILE A 132 37.28 -6.07 -16.05
C ILE A 132 36.58 -7.34 -15.61
N THR A 133 37.31 -8.46 -15.64
CA THR A 133 36.91 -9.71 -14.99
C THR A 133 37.75 -9.92 -13.72
N ASN A 134 37.18 -9.71 -12.55
CA ASN A 134 37.80 -10.05 -11.27
C ASN A 134 37.51 -11.51 -10.90
N THR A 135 38.54 -12.36 -10.89
CA THR A 135 38.47 -13.75 -10.40
C THR A 135 39.12 -13.92 -9.02
N GLY A 136 39.73 -12.86 -8.48
CA GLY A 136 40.32 -12.82 -7.14
C GLY A 136 39.41 -12.19 -6.08
N HIS A 137 39.98 -11.93 -4.91
CA HIS A 137 39.32 -11.25 -3.80
C HIS A 137 39.86 -9.84 -3.60
N GLN A 138 39.02 -8.82 -3.79
CA GLN A 138 39.40 -7.40 -3.65
C GLN A 138 38.85 -6.83 -2.35
N HIS A 139 39.72 -6.49 -1.40
CA HIS A 139 39.33 -6.12 -0.05
C HIS A 139 39.95 -4.78 0.37
N GLY A 140 39.11 -3.76 0.58
CA GLY A 140 39.51 -2.43 1.02
C GLY A 140 39.11 -2.15 2.47
N ASN A 141 40.04 -1.64 3.28
CA ASN A 141 39.79 -1.30 4.68
C ASN A 141 40.23 0.12 5.00
N SER A 142 39.32 0.93 5.56
CA SER A 142 39.63 2.27 6.04
C SER A 142 39.34 2.43 7.54
N GLY A 143 40.10 3.29 8.22
CA GLY A 143 39.81 3.73 9.58
C GLY A 143 39.33 5.19 9.63
N GLY A 144 38.70 5.61 10.73
CA GLY A 144 38.30 7.02 10.92
C GLY A 144 37.20 7.47 9.94
N VAL A 145 37.34 8.68 9.38
CA VAL A 145 36.33 9.29 8.48
C VAL A 145 36.50 8.93 7.00
N TYR A 146 37.42 8.02 6.68
CA TYR A 146 37.82 7.74 5.31
C TYR A 146 37.00 6.62 4.68
N ASN A 147 36.79 6.68 3.37
CA ASN A 147 36.01 5.69 2.64
C ASN A 147 36.83 4.44 2.33
N ALA A 148 36.17 3.29 2.29
CA ALA A 148 36.73 2.02 1.83
C ALA A 148 35.97 1.51 0.62
N THR A 149 36.69 1.07 -0.41
CA THR A 149 36.11 0.45 -1.59
C THR A 149 36.86 -0.82 -1.96
N GLY A 150 36.14 -1.89 -2.28
CA GLY A 150 36.75 -3.11 -2.82
C GLY A 150 37.25 -2.87 -4.24
N ILE A 151 36.33 -2.63 -5.17
CA ILE A 151 36.61 -2.29 -6.57
C ILE A 151 36.03 -0.90 -6.88
N LEU A 152 36.87 0.00 -7.40
CA LEU A 152 36.49 1.37 -7.75
C LEU A 152 36.86 1.65 -9.21
N VAL A 153 35.85 1.91 -10.06
CA VAL A 153 36.03 2.13 -11.49
C VAL A 153 35.38 3.44 -11.94
N TYR A 154 36.13 4.24 -12.69
CA TYR A 154 35.64 5.40 -13.43
C TYR A 154 36.01 5.28 -14.91
N ALA A 155 35.03 5.23 -15.80
CA ALA A 155 35.23 5.20 -17.25
C ALA A 155 34.61 6.42 -17.94
N GLY A 156 35.40 7.05 -18.83
CA GLY A 156 34.91 8.09 -19.74
C GLY A 156 34.06 7.53 -20.90
N GLY A 157 34.12 6.22 -21.14
CA GLY A 157 33.22 5.46 -22.00
C GLY A 157 32.27 4.59 -21.19
N THR A 158 32.18 3.32 -21.58
CA THR A 158 31.43 2.27 -20.87
C THR A 158 32.29 1.62 -19.78
N ALA A 159 31.68 1.20 -18.67
CA ALA A 159 32.36 0.45 -17.62
C ALA A 159 31.65 -0.88 -17.36
N THR A 160 32.37 -1.99 -17.48
CA THR A 160 31.86 -3.34 -17.24
C THR A 160 32.77 -4.04 -16.23
N VAL A 161 32.18 -4.55 -15.15
CA VAL A 161 32.90 -5.28 -14.10
C VAL A 161 32.17 -6.58 -13.78
N ASP A 162 32.76 -7.71 -14.18
CA ASP A 162 32.36 -9.03 -13.73
C ASP A 162 33.22 -9.43 -12.53
N SER A 163 32.63 -9.59 -11.35
CA SER A 163 33.36 -9.84 -10.11
C SER A 163 32.96 -11.15 -9.45
N TYR A 164 33.97 -11.93 -9.06
CA TYR A 164 33.84 -13.04 -8.14
C TYR A 164 33.67 -12.53 -6.72
N GLN A 165 34.70 -11.91 -6.13
CA GLN A 165 34.66 -11.42 -4.75
C GLN A 165 35.19 -9.98 -4.59
N ALA A 166 34.40 -9.14 -3.95
CA ALA A 166 34.79 -7.80 -3.50
C ALA A 166 34.23 -7.48 -2.11
N ARG A 167 35.00 -6.75 -1.29
CA ARG A 167 34.60 -6.38 0.07
C ARG A 167 35.18 -5.04 0.51
N ALA A 168 34.42 -4.30 1.31
CA ALA A 168 34.90 -3.11 2.01
C ALA A 168 34.52 -3.08 3.50
N TYR A 169 35.45 -2.60 4.35
CA TYR A 169 35.17 -2.23 5.74
C TYR A 169 35.61 -0.78 6.02
N ALA A 170 34.71 0.02 6.56
CA ALA A 170 35.02 1.34 7.11
C ALA A 170 34.82 1.33 8.64
N PHE A 171 35.92 1.35 9.40
CA PHE A 171 35.93 1.24 10.86
C PHE A 171 35.59 2.54 11.63
N GLY A 172 35.18 3.60 10.93
CA GLY A 172 34.68 4.84 11.54
C GLY A 172 33.53 5.44 10.72
N ASP A 173 33.43 6.76 10.62
CA ASP A 173 32.31 7.46 9.96
C ASP A 173 32.39 7.49 8.42
N GLY A 174 33.39 6.85 7.81
CA GLY A 174 33.51 6.76 6.36
C GLY A 174 32.55 5.76 5.72
N ASN A 175 32.32 5.92 4.41
CA ASN A 175 31.47 5.01 3.64
C ASN A 175 32.24 3.73 3.25
N ALA A 176 31.54 2.60 3.18
CA ALA A 176 32.10 1.35 2.68
C ALA A 176 31.36 0.94 1.40
N THR A 177 32.07 0.64 0.33
CA THR A 177 31.46 0.18 -0.92
C THR A 177 32.14 -1.09 -1.44
N GLY A 178 31.40 -2.18 -1.62
CA GLY A 178 31.97 -3.43 -2.14
C GLY A 178 32.51 -3.22 -3.56
N ILE A 179 31.63 -2.78 -4.46
CA ILE A 179 31.94 -2.45 -5.86
C ILE A 179 31.30 -1.11 -6.21
N HIS A 180 32.09 -0.18 -6.75
CA HIS A 180 31.63 1.11 -7.27
C HIS A 180 32.07 1.26 -8.72
N VAL A 181 31.12 1.50 -9.62
CA VAL A 181 31.38 1.64 -11.07
C VAL A 181 30.63 2.83 -11.63
N ASP A 182 31.38 3.79 -12.17
CA ASP A 182 30.86 4.92 -12.93
C ASP A 182 31.27 4.81 -14.40
N GLY A 183 30.31 4.93 -15.31
CA GLY A 183 30.57 4.93 -16.76
C GLY A 183 29.78 6.01 -17.50
N ALA A 184 30.46 6.86 -18.27
CA ALA A 184 29.81 7.96 -18.99
C ALA A 184 28.77 7.48 -20.02
N ALA A 185 29.09 6.43 -20.78
CA ALA A 185 28.28 5.91 -21.89
C ALA A 185 27.50 4.63 -21.53
N GLY A 186 27.70 4.10 -20.32
CA GLY A 186 27.04 2.92 -19.79
C GLY A 186 27.85 2.34 -18.63
N ALA A 187 27.20 1.68 -17.68
CA ALA A 187 27.87 1.03 -16.55
C ALA A 187 27.19 -0.29 -16.20
N SER A 188 27.97 -1.34 -15.99
CA SER A 188 27.44 -2.65 -15.61
C SER A 188 28.33 -3.37 -14.60
N VAL A 189 27.68 -4.06 -13.66
CA VAL A 189 28.34 -4.94 -12.69
C VAL A 189 27.63 -6.29 -12.65
N THR A 190 28.39 -7.38 -12.70
CA THR A 190 27.92 -8.74 -12.40
C THR A 190 28.62 -9.28 -11.17
N VAL A 191 27.86 -9.78 -10.19
CA VAL A 191 28.39 -10.46 -8.99
C VAL A 191 28.13 -11.96 -9.10
N THR A 192 29.18 -12.78 -8.97
CA THR A 192 29.09 -14.24 -9.07
C THR A 192 29.32 -14.98 -7.75
N ASP A 193 29.96 -14.36 -6.75
CA ASP A 193 30.07 -14.91 -5.39
C ASP A 193 29.73 -13.88 -4.31
N TYR A 194 30.55 -12.85 -4.06
CA TYR A 194 30.09 -11.77 -3.16
C TYR A 194 30.59 -10.36 -3.45
N ALA A 195 29.72 -9.39 -3.12
CA ALA A 195 30.05 -7.98 -2.99
C ALA A 195 29.54 -7.47 -1.62
N ASP A 196 30.40 -7.42 -0.62
CA ASP A 196 30.02 -7.09 0.75
C ASP A 196 30.55 -5.71 1.18
N ALA A 197 29.79 -4.98 2.01
CA ALA A 197 30.20 -3.71 2.60
C ALA A 197 29.79 -3.61 4.08
N TYR A 198 30.68 -3.05 4.89
CA TYR A 198 30.49 -2.90 6.33
C TYR A 198 30.94 -1.52 6.79
N THR A 199 30.08 -0.81 7.50
CA THR A 199 30.42 0.45 8.19
C THR A 199 30.16 0.30 9.68
N PHE A 200 31.11 0.77 10.50
CA PHE A 200 31.03 0.69 11.96
C PHE A 200 30.72 2.03 12.65
N GLY A 201 30.69 3.13 11.89
CA GLY A 201 30.29 4.46 12.34
C GLY A 201 29.07 4.99 11.56
N ASN A 202 28.95 6.31 11.41
CA ASN A 202 27.78 6.93 10.77
C ASN A 202 27.79 6.91 9.23
N GLY A 203 28.69 6.14 8.63
CA GLY A 203 28.83 6.03 7.17
C GLY A 203 27.74 5.16 6.53
N THR A 204 27.71 5.14 5.20
CA THR A 204 26.81 4.25 4.43
C THR A 204 27.57 3.04 3.92
N ALA A 205 27.06 1.85 4.20
CA ALA A 205 27.51 0.59 3.60
C ALA A 205 26.73 0.34 2.31
N THR A 206 27.43 0.22 1.18
CA THR A 206 26.84 -0.09 -0.13
C THR A 206 27.48 -1.32 -0.73
N GLY A 207 26.73 -2.40 -0.93
CA GLY A 207 27.30 -3.62 -1.51
C GLY A 207 27.79 -3.38 -2.95
N VAL A 208 26.88 -2.91 -3.81
CA VAL A 208 27.16 -2.57 -5.20
C VAL A 208 26.57 -1.20 -5.53
N ASN A 209 27.37 -0.32 -6.13
CA ASN A 209 26.94 0.96 -6.68
C ASN A 209 27.34 1.04 -8.16
N VAL A 210 26.35 1.23 -9.03
CA VAL A 210 26.55 1.37 -10.48
C VAL A 210 25.88 2.64 -10.94
N TYR A 211 26.62 3.51 -11.62
CA TYR A 211 26.08 4.75 -12.14
C TYR A 211 26.49 4.99 -13.60
N SER A 212 25.54 5.46 -14.40
CA SER A 212 25.81 5.96 -15.74
C SER A 212 25.21 7.34 -15.99
N TYR A 213 25.97 8.19 -16.70
CA TYR A 213 25.49 9.52 -17.06
C TYR A 213 24.62 9.49 -18.33
N ALA A 214 25.15 9.01 -19.45
CA ALA A 214 24.47 9.04 -20.75
C ALA A 214 23.82 7.71 -21.16
N GLY A 215 24.33 6.59 -20.64
CA GLY A 215 23.87 5.24 -21.02
C GLY A 215 23.15 4.51 -19.90
N ASP A 216 22.96 3.22 -20.10
CA ASP A 216 22.27 2.36 -19.14
C ASP A 216 23.17 2.01 -17.96
N ALA A 217 22.58 1.89 -16.76
CA ALA A 217 23.21 1.38 -15.56
C ALA A 217 22.57 0.04 -15.17
N ALA A 218 23.38 -1.01 -15.08
CA ALA A 218 22.89 -2.37 -14.82
C ALA A 218 23.67 -3.06 -13.69
N ALA A 219 22.97 -3.62 -12.71
CA ALA A 219 23.58 -4.47 -11.69
C ALA A 219 22.93 -5.86 -11.71
N THR A 220 23.76 -6.91 -11.79
CA THR A 220 23.32 -8.30 -11.83
C THR A 220 23.94 -9.11 -10.70
N VAL A 221 23.12 -9.83 -9.94
CA VAL A 221 23.58 -10.85 -8.98
C VAL A 221 23.21 -12.23 -9.53
N SER A 222 24.22 -13.02 -9.87
CA SER A 222 24.03 -14.36 -10.42
C SER A 222 23.49 -15.33 -9.37
N ALA A 223 22.93 -16.45 -9.82
CA ALA A 223 22.58 -17.55 -8.93
C ALA A 223 23.82 -18.03 -8.14
N GLY A 224 23.70 -18.08 -6.81
CA GLY A 224 24.82 -18.36 -5.90
C GLY A 224 25.63 -17.14 -5.47
N GLY A 225 25.47 -16.00 -6.15
CA GLY A 225 26.05 -14.72 -5.74
C GLY A 225 25.31 -14.10 -4.55
N ARG A 226 26.03 -13.30 -3.77
CA ARG A 226 25.53 -12.55 -2.61
C ARG A 226 25.96 -11.10 -2.66
N VAL A 227 25.06 -10.19 -2.33
CA VAL A 227 25.41 -8.80 -2.00
C VAL A 227 24.99 -8.55 -0.57
N ALA A 228 25.88 -8.00 0.25
CA ALA A 228 25.58 -7.73 1.64
C ALA A 228 26.05 -6.35 2.09
N ALA A 229 25.19 -5.60 2.78
CA ALA A 229 25.50 -4.30 3.35
C ALA A 229 25.14 -4.26 4.83
N TYR A 230 26.08 -3.81 5.66
CA TYR A 230 25.93 -3.74 7.11
C TYR A 230 26.30 -2.34 7.63
N GLY A 231 25.31 -1.63 8.16
CA GLY A 231 25.47 -0.35 8.84
C GLY A 231 25.32 -0.52 10.35
N GLU A 232 26.38 -0.32 11.11
CA GLU A 232 26.32 -0.29 12.58
C GLU A 232 26.22 1.15 13.10
N ALA A 233 25.89 1.30 14.40
CA ALA A 233 25.58 2.61 15.01
C ALA A 233 24.56 3.37 14.16
N GLY A 234 24.87 4.62 13.75
CA GLY A 234 24.04 5.45 12.86
C GLY A 234 24.16 5.16 11.37
N GLY A 235 24.93 4.16 10.95
CA GLY A 235 25.20 3.90 9.54
C GLY A 235 24.03 3.32 8.77
N ASN A 236 23.89 3.72 7.51
CA ASN A 236 22.88 3.18 6.59
C ASN A 236 23.41 1.93 5.88
N ALA A 237 22.50 1.06 5.45
CA ALA A 237 22.84 -0.14 4.68
C ALA A 237 22.07 -0.18 3.36
N VAL A 238 22.78 -0.27 2.25
CA VAL A 238 22.20 -0.35 0.90
C VAL A 238 22.81 -1.55 0.17
N GLY A 239 22.02 -2.55 -0.20
CA GLY A 239 22.55 -3.70 -0.92
C GLY A 239 23.05 -3.31 -2.32
N ILE A 240 22.14 -2.89 -3.19
CA ILE A 240 22.44 -2.55 -4.59
C ILE A 240 21.84 -1.20 -4.96
N VAL A 241 22.63 -0.38 -5.65
CA VAL A 241 22.20 0.85 -6.32
C VAL A 241 22.53 0.76 -7.80
N ALA A 242 21.54 0.99 -8.66
CA ALA A 242 21.74 1.25 -10.09
C ALA A 242 21.13 2.62 -10.43
N GLY A 243 21.95 3.56 -10.85
CA GLY A 243 21.56 4.94 -11.17
C GLY A 243 21.87 5.32 -12.60
N SER A 244 20.91 5.86 -13.35
CA SER A 244 21.19 6.49 -14.64
C SER A 244 20.59 7.89 -14.74
N TYR A 245 21.32 8.81 -15.35
CA TYR A 245 20.77 10.14 -15.62
C TYR A 245 19.94 10.13 -16.92
N TYR A 246 20.54 9.79 -18.06
CA TYR A 246 19.82 9.77 -19.35
C TYR A 246 19.35 8.40 -19.84
N GLY A 247 20.01 7.32 -19.43
CA GLY A 247 19.64 5.95 -19.82
C GLY A 247 18.74 5.27 -18.81
N ASN A 248 18.58 3.96 -18.99
CA ASN A 248 17.78 3.13 -18.10
C ASN A 248 18.59 2.67 -16.89
N ALA A 249 17.92 2.47 -15.77
CA ALA A 249 18.50 1.82 -14.60
C ALA A 249 17.86 0.44 -14.41
N SER A 250 18.67 -0.61 -14.26
CA SER A 250 18.18 -1.98 -14.12
C SER A 250 18.92 -2.76 -13.05
N ILE A 251 18.18 -3.55 -12.27
CA ILE A 251 18.75 -4.52 -11.33
C ILE A 251 18.15 -5.89 -11.61
N THR A 252 19.00 -6.90 -11.75
CA THR A 252 18.59 -8.31 -11.84
C THR A 252 19.21 -9.10 -10.69
N ASN A 253 18.39 -9.71 -9.85
CA ASN A 253 18.86 -10.53 -8.73
C ASN A 253 18.35 -11.97 -8.84
N SER A 254 19.25 -12.92 -9.04
CA SER A 254 18.99 -14.37 -8.92
C SER A 254 19.73 -15.01 -7.74
N GLY A 255 20.47 -14.21 -6.95
CA GLY A 255 21.22 -14.62 -5.78
C GLY A 255 20.56 -14.15 -4.47
N THR A 256 21.38 -13.74 -3.50
CA THR A 256 20.89 -13.21 -2.22
C THR A 256 21.34 -11.78 -2.03
N VAL A 257 20.42 -10.89 -1.64
CA VAL A 257 20.75 -9.52 -1.22
C VAL A 257 20.38 -9.34 0.25
N ASN A 258 21.34 -8.92 1.06
CA ASN A 258 21.15 -8.63 2.48
C ASN A 258 21.48 -7.15 2.77
N ALA A 259 20.56 -6.43 3.39
CA ALA A 259 20.84 -5.09 3.92
C ALA A 259 20.42 -5.03 5.38
N THR A 260 21.36 -4.72 6.27
CA THR A 260 21.09 -4.68 7.72
C THR A 260 21.65 -3.40 8.33
N ALA A 261 20.78 -2.61 8.96
CA ALA A 261 21.15 -1.41 9.70
C ALA A 261 20.74 -1.52 11.18
N TYR A 262 21.51 -0.91 12.07
CA TYR A 262 21.14 -0.83 13.49
C TYR A 262 20.25 0.40 13.75
N ASP A 263 20.82 1.62 13.77
CA ASP A 263 20.05 2.86 13.93
C ASP A 263 19.67 3.51 12.59
N GLY A 264 20.42 3.24 11.52
CA GLY A 264 20.20 3.82 10.19
C GLY A 264 19.11 3.14 9.35
N ASN A 265 18.91 3.63 8.13
CA ASN A 265 17.96 3.04 7.19
C ASN A 265 18.59 1.86 6.43
N ALA A 266 17.76 0.87 6.10
CA ALA A 266 18.16 -0.29 5.30
C ALA A 266 17.39 -0.33 3.96
N ILE A 267 18.12 -0.49 2.86
CA ILE A 267 17.55 -0.62 1.51
C ILE A 267 18.17 -1.86 0.85
N GLY A 268 17.34 -2.80 0.41
CA GLY A 268 17.83 -3.99 -0.28
C GLY A 268 18.40 -3.64 -1.65
N MET A 269 17.53 -3.15 -2.55
CA MET A 269 17.90 -2.77 -3.90
C MET A 269 17.17 -1.51 -4.35
N VAL A 270 17.83 -0.65 -5.11
CA VAL A 270 17.21 0.54 -5.70
C VAL A 270 17.69 0.81 -7.12
N ALA A 271 16.77 0.81 -8.08
CA ALA A 271 17.00 1.31 -9.44
C ALA A 271 16.42 2.73 -9.58
N SER A 272 17.23 3.68 -10.04
CA SER A 272 16.81 5.07 -10.21
C SER A 272 17.24 5.63 -11.56
N SER A 273 16.28 6.15 -12.34
CA SER A 273 16.58 6.91 -13.55
C SER A 273 15.97 8.31 -13.52
N THR A 274 16.67 9.30 -14.07
CA THR A 274 16.09 10.63 -14.26
C THR A 274 15.22 10.66 -15.52
N TYR A 275 15.80 10.38 -16.70
CA TYR A 275 15.10 10.50 -17.99
C TYR A 275 14.73 9.17 -18.64
N GLY A 276 15.36 8.06 -18.26
CA GLY A 276 15.05 6.72 -18.76
C GLY A 276 14.08 5.96 -17.85
N ASP A 277 13.87 4.69 -18.16
CA ASP A 277 13.06 3.80 -17.34
C ASP A 277 13.87 3.21 -16.18
N ALA A 278 13.19 2.83 -15.09
CA ALA A 278 13.81 2.07 -14.00
C ALA A 278 13.15 0.69 -13.88
N SER A 279 13.98 -0.34 -13.71
CA SER A 279 13.49 -1.71 -13.59
C SER A 279 14.22 -2.54 -12.53
N VAL A 280 13.49 -3.40 -11.84
CA VAL A 280 14.06 -4.39 -10.93
C VAL A 280 13.39 -5.74 -11.18
N SER A 281 14.19 -6.77 -11.41
CA SER A 281 13.72 -8.15 -11.52
C SER A 281 14.45 -9.01 -10.49
N THR A 282 13.72 -9.57 -9.53
CA THR A 282 14.29 -10.49 -8.54
C THR A 282 13.62 -11.86 -8.64
N SER A 283 14.45 -12.89 -8.75
CA SER A 283 14.09 -14.30 -8.59
C SER A 283 14.80 -14.94 -7.38
N GLY A 284 15.76 -14.21 -6.82
CA GLY A 284 16.53 -14.57 -5.63
C GLY A 284 16.01 -13.87 -4.36
N GLN A 285 16.59 -14.22 -3.21
CA GLN A 285 16.16 -13.70 -1.91
C GLN A 285 16.60 -12.25 -1.70
N VAL A 286 15.73 -11.44 -1.10
CA VAL A 286 16.07 -10.10 -0.59
C VAL A 286 15.70 -10.02 0.89
N ASN A 287 16.68 -9.85 1.77
CA ASN A 287 16.47 -9.68 3.20
C ASN A 287 16.90 -8.26 3.63
N VAL A 288 15.97 -7.50 4.19
CA VAL A 288 16.22 -6.13 4.63
C VAL A 288 15.78 -5.97 6.08
N SER A 289 16.68 -5.48 6.93
CA SER A 289 16.38 -5.25 8.33
C SER A 289 16.96 -3.92 8.81
N SER A 290 16.15 -3.13 9.51
CA SER A 290 16.64 -2.05 10.37
C SER A 290 16.10 -2.20 11.78
N THR A 291 16.94 -2.04 12.80
CA THR A 291 16.51 -2.22 14.20
C THR A 291 15.70 -1.02 14.70
N TYR A 292 16.07 0.20 14.32
CA TYR A 292 15.38 1.43 14.73
C TYR A 292 15.00 2.36 13.58
N GLY A 293 15.60 2.20 12.40
CA GLY A 293 15.31 2.98 11.21
C GLY A 293 14.26 2.34 10.29
N ASN A 294 14.09 2.92 9.11
CA ASN A 294 13.18 2.41 8.10
C ASN A 294 13.84 1.31 7.27
N ALA A 295 13.02 0.45 6.66
CA ALA A 295 13.49 -0.59 5.76
C ALA A 295 12.68 -0.63 4.45
N THR A 296 13.39 -0.71 3.32
CA THR A 296 12.77 -0.92 1.99
C THR A 296 13.42 -2.12 1.30
N GLY A 297 12.62 -3.10 0.91
CA GLY A 297 13.06 -4.28 0.17
C GLY A 297 13.60 -3.90 -1.21
N VAL A 298 12.69 -3.48 -2.08
CA VAL A 298 12.95 -3.13 -3.48
C VAL A 298 12.39 -1.76 -3.80
N GLY A 299 13.24 -0.87 -4.30
CA GLY A 299 12.86 0.45 -4.80
C GLY A 299 13.08 0.56 -6.31
N ALA A 300 12.14 1.18 -7.02
CA ALA A 300 12.35 1.56 -8.42
C ALA A 300 11.70 2.90 -8.75
N TYR A 301 12.47 3.83 -9.29
CA TYR A 301 12.07 5.22 -9.41
C TYR A 301 12.50 5.82 -10.74
N SER A 302 11.56 6.41 -11.47
CA SER A 302 11.86 7.21 -12.65
C SER A 302 11.16 8.57 -12.60
N THR A 303 11.95 9.64 -12.81
CA THR A 303 11.46 11.03 -12.76
C THR A 303 10.66 11.42 -14.00
N TYR A 304 11.01 10.88 -15.17
CA TYR A 304 10.34 11.18 -16.44
C TYR A 304 9.97 9.95 -17.27
N GLY A 305 10.41 8.76 -16.86
CA GLY A 305 10.11 7.48 -17.51
C GLY A 305 9.08 6.65 -16.74
N SER A 306 9.01 5.40 -17.15
CA SER A 306 8.17 4.37 -16.54
C SER A 306 8.96 3.48 -15.59
N VAL A 307 8.26 2.72 -14.76
CA VAL A 307 8.88 1.76 -13.84
C VAL A 307 8.28 0.36 -13.99
N THR A 308 9.16 -0.65 -13.98
CA THR A 308 8.74 -2.06 -13.95
C THR A 308 9.44 -2.81 -12.83
N VAL A 309 8.68 -3.44 -11.91
CA VAL A 309 9.23 -4.32 -10.88
C VAL A 309 8.62 -5.71 -10.97
N THR A 310 9.47 -6.74 -10.98
CA THR A 310 9.05 -8.14 -10.97
C THR A 310 9.70 -8.86 -9.79
N ASN A 311 8.88 -9.39 -8.88
CA ASN A 311 9.31 -10.33 -7.83
C ASN A 311 8.80 -11.72 -8.19
N SER A 312 9.72 -12.68 -8.30
CA SER A 312 9.46 -14.03 -8.80
C SER A 312 10.33 -15.07 -8.09
N GLY A 313 10.22 -16.34 -8.49
CA GLY A 313 10.96 -17.43 -7.86
C GLY A 313 10.43 -17.79 -6.47
N ASP A 314 11.16 -18.67 -5.78
CA ASP A 314 10.70 -19.26 -4.51
C ASP A 314 11.27 -18.56 -3.26
N SER A 315 12.16 -17.57 -3.44
CA SER A 315 13.00 -17.03 -2.37
C SER A 315 12.49 -15.74 -1.72
N GLY A 316 11.56 -15.01 -2.36
CA GLY A 316 10.82 -13.88 -1.76
C GLY A 316 11.61 -12.63 -1.32
N ILE A 317 10.87 -11.66 -0.79
CA ILE A 317 11.36 -10.40 -0.20
C ILE A 317 10.92 -10.35 1.27
N TYR A 318 11.87 -10.18 2.19
CA TYR A 318 11.61 -10.11 3.63
C TYR A 318 12.13 -8.78 4.18
N VAL A 319 11.23 -8.00 4.80
CA VAL A 319 11.52 -6.66 5.30
C VAL A 319 11.09 -6.54 6.75
N SER A 320 12.01 -6.14 7.63
CA SER A 320 11.72 -5.83 9.03
C SER A 320 12.30 -4.48 9.41
N ALA A 321 11.49 -3.57 9.96
CA ALA A 321 11.95 -2.25 10.36
C ALA A 321 11.55 -1.92 11.80
N GLY A 322 12.43 -1.26 12.54
CA GLY A 322 12.09 -0.56 13.77
C GLY A 322 11.26 0.70 13.53
N GLY A 323 11.32 1.26 12.32
CA GLY A 323 10.46 2.33 11.80
C GLY A 323 9.44 1.81 10.80
N SER A 324 9.24 2.51 9.69
CA SER A 324 8.35 2.08 8.61
C SER A 324 9.01 1.03 7.71
N ALA A 325 8.22 0.06 7.25
CA ALA A 325 8.68 -1.06 6.44
C ALA A 325 7.95 -1.10 5.09
N THR A 326 8.67 -1.33 4.01
CA THR A 326 8.06 -1.46 2.67
C THR A 326 8.72 -2.58 1.87
N GLY A 327 7.92 -3.52 1.36
CA GLY A 327 8.39 -4.60 0.50
C GLY A 327 8.87 -4.08 -0.85
N ILE A 328 7.94 -3.54 -1.64
CA ILE A 328 8.20 -2.90 -2.94
C ILE A 328 7.72 -1.44 -2.89
N SER A 329 8.59 -0.50 -3.26
CA SER A 329 8.29 0.92 -3.39
C SER A 329 8.58 1.42 -4.80
N VAL A 330 7.58 2.01 -5.46
CA VAL A 330 7.65 2.39 -6.88
C VAL A 330 7.15 3.81 -7.11
N TYR A 331 7.89 4.55 -7.94
CA TYR A 331 7.42 5.77 -8.57
C TYR A 331 7.78 5.85 -10.06
N GLY A 332 6.78 5.92 -10.93
CA GLY A 332 6.97 6.17 -12.36
C GLY A 332 6.21 7.40 -12.84
N ALA A 333 6.85 8.30 -13.58
CA ALA A 333 6.18 9.50 -14.06
C ALA A 333 5.15 9.22 -15.16
N THR A 334 5.42 8.27 -16.05
CA THR A 334 4.55 7.96 -17.21
C THR A 334 3.77 6.66 -17.04
N GLY A 335 4.18 5.80 -16.12
CA GLY A 335 3.52 4.53 -15.84
C GLY A 335 4.29 3.68 -14.83
N ALA A 336 3.59 2.76 -14.16
CA ALA A 336 4.19 1.78 -13.26
C ALA A 336 3.57 0.40 -13.47
N THR A 337 4.41 -0.61 -13.58
CA THR A 337 3.99 -2.02 -13.62
C THR A 337 4.70 -2.80 -12.53
N VAL A 338 3.95 -3.49 -11.68
CA VAL A 338 4.51 -4.35 -10.62
C VAL A 338 3.86 -5.71 -10.64
N THR A 339 4.67 -6.77 -10.73
CA THR A 339 4.20 -8.15 -10.68
C THR A 339 4.87 -8.88 -9.54
N ASN A 340 4.08 -9.39 -8.60
CA ASN A 340 4.56 -10.27 -7.53
C ASN A 340 4.05 -11.69 -7.74
N SER A 341 4.93 -12.66 -7.94
CA SER A 341 4.61 -14.09 -7.97
C SER A 341 5.35 -14.90 -6.91
N ALA A 342 6.06 -14.24 -6.01
CA ALA A 342 6.78 -14.83 -4.88
C ALA A 342 6.26 -14.27 -3.56
N ASP A 343 6.83 -14.71 -2.44
CA ASP A 343 6.45 -14.19 -1.13
C ASP A 343 7.03 -12.79 -0.90
N ILE A 344 6.23 -11.92 -0.28
CA ILE A 344 6.67 -10.65 0.31
C ILE A 344 6.17 -10.63 1.75
N GLU A 345 7.09 -10.54 2.69
CA GLU A 345 6.81 -10.41 4.11
C GLU A 345 7.36 -9.08 4.63
N VAL A 346 6.50 -8.29 5.26
CA VAL A 346 6.82 -6.94 5.73
C VAL A 346 6.36 -6.79 7.17
N THR A 347 7.29 -6.47 8.07
CA THR A 347 6.98 -6.20 9.48
C THR A 347 7.54 -4.84 9.90
N SER A 348 6.68 -3.96 10.41
CA SER A 348 7.09 -2.77 11.17
C SER A 348 6.93 -3.03 12.67
N ASN A 349 8.04 -2.90 13.40
CA ASN A 349 8.21 -3.26 14.80
C ASN A 349 8.08 -2.07 15.77
N VAL A 350 7.55 -0.92 15.32
CA VAL A 350 7.37 0.24 16.23
C VAL A 350 6.42 -0.17 17.38
N GLU A 351 6.94 -0.39 18.58
CA GLU A 351 6.15 -0.61 19.79
C GLU A 351 6.06 0.69 20.60
N GLY A 352 4.89 1.32 20.58
CA GLY A 352 4.59 2.53 21.37
C GLY A 352 4.85 3.82 20.59
N GLY A 353 3.94 4.79 20.76
CA GLY A 353 4.02 6.11 20.14
C GLY A 353 5.25 6.88 20.58
N GLY A 354 6.38 6.64 19.91
CA GLY A 354 7.56 7.48 19.96
C GLY A 354 7.39 8.62 18.97
N GLU A 355 6.93 9.78 19.46
CA GLU A 355 7.38 11.04 18.87
C GLU A 355 8.91 11.06 18.98
N GLY A 356 9.64 10.83 17.88
CA GLY A 356 11.08 10.70 18.00
C GLY A 356 11.85 10.38 16.73
N GLY A 357 11.45 10.93 15.59
CA GLY A 357 12.25 10.91 14.36
C GLY A 357 11.82 12.06 13.45
N GLN A 358 12.53 13.18 13.52
CA GLN A 358 12.29 14.32 12.65
C GLN A 358 12.57 13.93 11.19
N TYR A 359 11.49 13.87 10.40
CA TYR A 359 11.33 14.39 9.03
C TYR A 359 12.58 14.51 8.12
N TYR A 360 12.53 13.86 6.94
CA TYR A 360 12.84 14.46 5.64
C TYR A 360 12.05 13.74 4.51
N GLY A 361 10.87 14.29 4.20
CA GLY A 361 10.26 14.43 2.85
C GLY A 361 9.91 13.22 2.00
N PHE A 362 8.70 12.68 2.11
CA PHE A 362 8.01 11.92 1.05
C PHE A 362 6.49 12.04 1.22
N ALA A 363 5.68 11.54 0.27
CA ALA A 363 4.32 11.14 0.56
C ALA A 363 4.36 9.93 1.52
N THR A 364 4.74 10.21 2.77
CA THR A 364 5.19 9.23 3.75
C THR A 364 3.99 8.53 4.38
N LEU A 365 3.93 7.22 4.19
CA LEU A 365 3.52 6.29 5.24
C LEU A 365 3.96 6.84 6.62
N VAL A 366 3.03 6.93 7.57
CA VAL A 366 3.26 7.47 8.91
C VAL A 366 4.33 6.61 9.61
N PRO A 367 5.15 7.14 10.55
CA PRO A 367 6.06 6.31 11.30
C PRO A 367 5.37 5.08 11.89
N GLY A 368 5.90 3.90 11.58
CA GLY A 368 5.35 2.60 12.01
C GLY A 368 4.43 1.92 11.00
N ASP A 369 4.22 2.51 9.83
CA ASP A 369 3.45 1.87 8.76
C ASP A 369 4.23 0.73 8.10
N ALA A 370 3.49 -0.29 7.64
CA ALA A 370 3.99 -1.42 6.86
C ALA A 370 3.23 -1.51 5.54
N ALA A 371 3.95 -1.64 4.42
CA ALA A 371 3.34 -1.79 3.10
C ALA A 371 4.00 -2.94 2.31
N GLY A 372 3.19 -3.87 1.78
CA GLY A 372 3.66 -4.93 0.89
C GLY A 372 4.14 -4.34 -0.43
N MET A 373 3.22 -3.67 -1.12
CA MET A 373 3.47 -3.00 -2.40
C MET A 373 2.93 -1.56 -2.33
N TYR A 374 3.83 -0.58 -2.45
CA TYR A 374 3.51 0.85 -2.45
C TYR A 374 3.88 1.46 -3.81
N ILE A 375 2.87 1.83 -4.60
CA ILE A 375 3.03 2.18 -6.00
C ILE A 375 2.37 3.52 -6.26
N VAL A 376 3.16 4.48 -6.75
CA VAL A 376 2.67 5.77 -7.18
C VAL A 376 3.08 6.00 -8.64
N SER A 377 2.20 6.57 -9.44
CA SER A 377 2.51 6.89 -10.83
C SER A 377 1.85 8.18 -11.29
N GLY A 378 2.55 8.96 -12.13
CA GLY A 378 1.94 10.07 -12.86
C GLY A 378 1.03 9.61 -14.00
N GLY A 379 1.25 8.40 -14.53
CA GLY A 379 0.43 7.76 -15.54
C GLY A 379 -0.23 6.48 -15.04
N ASN A 380 -0.50 5.54 -15.94
CA ASN A 380 -1.25 4.33 -15.59
C ASN A 380 -0.48 3.41 -14.63
N ILE A 381 -1.20 2.74 -13.74
CA ILE A 381 -0.68 1.66 -12.90
C ILE A 381 -1.30 0.33 -13.33
N SER A 382 -0.47 -0.68 -13.52
CA SER A 382 -0.89 -2.08 -13.68
C SER A 382 -0.13 -2.94 -12.69
N THR A 383 -0.81 -3.42 -11.65
CA THR A 383 -0.16 -4.21 -10.60
C THR A 383 -0.86 -5.53 -10.35
N GLY A 384 -0.07 -6.58 -10.15
CA GLY A 384 -0.56 -7.94 -9.98
C GLY A 384 0.10 -8.67 -8.81
N ASN A 385 -0.70 -9.37 -8.01
CA ASN A 385 -0.23 -10.31 -6.98
C ASN A 385 -0.71 -11.72 -7.29
N LEU A 386 0.22 -12.64 -7.55
CA LEU A 386 0.05 -14.08 -7.68
C LEU A 386 0.68 -14.84 -6.50
N GLY A 387 1.61 -14.22 -5.78
CA GLY A 387 2.28 -14.77 -4.59
C GLY A 387 1.57 -14.43 -3.28
N ASN A 388 2.28 -14.56 -2.16
CA ASN A 388 1.74 -14.20 -0.84
C ASN A 388 2.30 -12.84 -0.38
N LEU A 389 1.41 -11.96 0.08
CA LEU A 389 1.77 -10.72 0.76
C LEU A 389 1.37 -10.86 2.24
N ASN A 390 2.36 -10.86 3.14
CA ASN A 390 2.16 -10.89 4.60
C ASN A 390 2.66 -9.58 5.22
N ILE A 391 1.74 -8.69 5.59
CA ILE A 391 2.06 -7.36 6.10
C ILE A 391 1.64 -7.27 7.56
N THR A 392 2.55 -6.89 8.43
CA THR A 392 2.29 -6.62 9.84
C THR A 392 2.83 -5.25 10.23
N SER A 393 1.97 -4.41 10.83
CA SER A 393 2.37 -3.18 11.51
C SER A 393 2.00 -3.26 12.98
N LEU A 394 2.95 -3.01 13.89
CA LEU A 394 2.70 -3.02 15.33
C LEU A 394 2.07 -1.72 15.88
N ALA A 395 2.22 -0.59 15.19
CA ALA A 395 1.70 0.70 15.66
C ALA A 395 0.94 1.50 14.60
N GLY A 396 1.43 1.48 13.36
CA GLY A 396 0.87 2.23 12.25
C GLY A 396 -0.09 1.40 11.41
N ASN A 397 -0.23 1.83 10.16
CA ASN A 397 -1.11 1.22 9.18
C ASN A 397 -0.46 0.00 8.52
N ALA A 398 -1.27 -0.95 8.09
CA ALA A 398 -0.85 -2.10 7.29
C ALA A 398 -1.53 -2.07 5.92
N TYR A 399 -0.75 -1.95 4.85
CA TYR A 399 -1.24 -1.94 3.47
C TYR A 399 -0.73 -3.16 2.70
N GLY A 400 -1.61 -4.01 2.20
CA GLY A 400 -1.23 -5.09 1.28
C GLY A 400 -0.71 -4.51 -0.03
N ILE A 401 -1.61 -3.89 -0.79
CA ILE A 401 -1.31 -3.14 -2.01
C ILE A 401 -1.86 -1.72 -1.87
N TYR A 402 -1.01 -0.72 -2.03
CA TYR A 402 -1.37 0.69 -2.15
C TYR A 402 -0.95 1.18 -3.54
N ALA A 403 -1.92 1.50 -4.39
CA ALA A 403 -1.69 1.95 -5.76
C ALA A 403 -2.41 3.29 -6.04
N LEU A 404 -1.63 4.32 -6.37
CA LEU A 404 -2.14 5.68 -6.64
C LEU A 404 -1.63 6.23 -7.97
N SER A 405 -2.53 6.37 -8.94
CA SER A 405 -2.28 7.07 -10.19
C SER A 405 -2.77 8.52 -10.11
N LEU A 406 -1.86 9.48 -10.33
CA LEU A 406 -2.13 10.92 -10.24
C LEU A 406 -2.76 11.51 -11.51
N GLY A 407 -2.72 10.79 -12.63
CA GLY A 407 -3.22 11.28 -13.93
C GLY A 407 -3.68 10.19 -14.90
N GLY A 408 -3.68 8.92 -14.47
CA GLY A 408 -4.05 7.78 -15.28
C GLY A 408 -5.02 6.84 -14.56
N THR A 409 -5.15 5.63 -15.11
CA THR A 409 -5.97 4.56 -14.53
C THR A 409 -5.14 3.69 -13.60
N THR A 410 -5.77 3.12 -12.58
CA THR A 410 -5.14 2.12 -11.71
C THR A 410 -5.83 0.77 -11.87
N THR A 411 -5.08 -0.26 -12.26
CA THR A 411 -5.56 -1.64 -12.38
C THR A 411 -4.81 -2.53 -11.40
N VAL A 412 -5.53 -3.21 -10.50
CA VAL A 412 -4.98 -4.16 -9.53
C VAL A 412 -5.61 -5.53 -9.74
N THR A 413 -4.79 -6.58 -9.90
CA THR A 413 -5.26 -7.97 -9.95
C THR A 413 -4.64 -8.78 -8.81
N ASN A 414 -5.47 -9.40 -7.98
CA ASN A 414 -5.03 -10.34 -6.94
C ASN A 414 -5.51 -11.76 -7.26
N SER A 415 -4.58 -12.66 -7.55
CA SER A 415 -4.80 -14.11 -7.66
C SER A 415 -3.99 -14.90 -6.61
N GLY A 416 -3.11 -14.22 -5.88
CA GLY A 416 -2.41 -14.73 -4.72
C GLY A 416 -3.09 -14.37 -3.40
N THR A 417 -2.36 -14.45 -2.30
CA THR A 417 -2.91 -14.17 -0.96
C THR A 417 -2.42 -12.82 -0.45
N ILE A 418 -3.29 -12.06 0.21
CA ILE A 418 -2.93 -10.83 0.90
C ILE A 418 -3.42 -10.90 2.34
N TYR A 419 -2.51 -10.77 3.30
CA TYR A 419 -2.82 -10.57 4.71
C TYR A 419 -2.25 -9.24 5.20
N SER A 420 -3.12 -8.36 5.69
CA SER A 420 -2.75 -7.06 6.25
C SER A 420 -3.17 -6.97 7.71
N TYR A 421 -2.17 -6.89 8.60
CA TYR A 421 -2.35 -6.92 10.05
C TYR A 421 -1.88 -5.60 10.67
N ALA A 422 -2.81 -4.78 11.17
CA ALA A 422 -2.51 -3.63 12.02
C ALA A 422 -2.74 -4.01 13.50
N MET A 423 -1.68 -4.26 14.25
CA MET A 423 -1.76 -4.66 15.67
C MET A 423 -1.91 -3.46 16.61
N GLY A 424 -1.61 -2.26 16.11
CA GLY A 424 -1.72 -0.99 16.83
C GLY A 424 -3.04 -0.27 16.57
N ASN A 425 -3.01 1.06 16.60
CA ASN A 425 -4.19 1.91 16.33
C ASN A 425 -4.29 2.35 14.86
N GLY A 426 -3.44 1.84 13.98
CA GLY A 426 -3.50 2.15 12.56
C GLY A 426 -4.52 1.28 11.81
N ASP A 427 -4.75 1.67 10.57
CA ASP A 427 -5.73 1.04 9.69
C ASP A 427 -5.11 -0.17 8.98
N ALA A 428 -5.92 -1.19 8.73
CA ALA A 428 -5.54 -2.33 7.90
C ALA A 428 -6.27 -2.26 6.57
N THR A 429 -5.54 -2.19 5.46
CA THR A 429 -6.12 -2.18 4.12
C THR A 429 -5.50 -3.27 3.26
N GLY A 430 -6.32 -4.20 2.76
CA GLY A 430 -5.87 -5.25 1.85
C GLY A 430 -5.42 -4.66 0.50
N ILE A 431 -6.34 -4.00 -0.20
CA ILE A 431 -6.08 -3.35 -1.49
C ILE A 431 -6.65 -1.93 -1.47
N PHE A 432 -5.81 -0.94 -1.75
CA PHE A 432 -6.19 0.43 -2.08
C PHE A 432 -5.76 0.74 -3.51
N ALA A 433 -6.73 1.07 -4.36
CA ALA A 433 -6.52 1.42 -5.76
C ALA A 433 -7.19 2.76 -6.08
N ALA A 434 -6.41 3.78 -6.38
CA ALA A 434 -6.92 5.10 -6.74
C ALA A 434 -6.36 5.57 -8.09
N GLY A 435 -7.21 6.07 -8.97
CA GLY A 435 -6.78 6.62 -10.26
C GLY A 435 -7.59 7.85 -10.67
N ASP A 436 -6.92 8.86 -11.20
CA ASP A 436 -7.59 10.06 -11.71
C ASP A 436 -8.55 9.74 -12.86
N GLN A 437 -8.19 8.79 -13.71
CA GLN A 437 -9.00 8.33 -14.85
C GLN A 437 -9.78 7.03 -14.56
N GLY A 438 -9.84 6.62 -13.29
CA GLY A 438 -10.57 5.43 -12.84
C GLY A 438 -9.68 4.38 -12.16
N ALA A 439 -10.32 3.48 -11.43
CA ALA A 439 -9.69 2.38 -10.73
C ALA A 439 -10.46 1.07 -10.94
N THR A 440 -9.75 0.00 -11.25
CA THR A 440 -10.30 -1.35 -11.41
C THR A 440 -9.53 -2.32 -10.54
N VAL A 441 -10.24 -3.05 -9.67
CA VAL A 441 -9.68 -4.12 -8.84
C VAL A 441 -10.34 -5.44 -9.17
N THR A 442 -9.56 -6.48 -9.45
CA THR A 442 -10.05 -7.85 -9.59
C THR A 442 -9.39 -8.73 -8.54
N ASN A 443 -10.21 -9.29 -7.65
CA ASN A 443 -9.78 -10.28 -6.68
C ASN A 443 -10.28 -11.67 -7.09
N SER A 444 -9.40 -12.66 -7.07
CA SER A 444 -9.71 -14.06 -7.40
C SER A 444 -9.15 -15.04 -6.36
N ASN A 445 -8.70 -14.54 -5.22
CA ASN A 445 -8.22 -15.34 -4.09
C ASN A 445 -8.37 -14.51 -2.79
N ILE A 446 -7.55 -14.73 -1.76
CA ILE A 446 -7.76 -14.15 -0.43
C ILE A 446 -7.23 -12.71 -0.33
N VAL A 447 -8.07 -11.84 0.22
CA VAL A 447 -7.72 -10.53 0.78
C VAL A 447 -8.23 -10.47 2.21
N TYR A 448 -7.30 -10.44 3.17
CA TYR A 448 -7.59 -10.38 4.59
C TYR A 448 -7.06 -9.09 5.21
N ALA A 449 -7.92 -8.32 5.85
CA ALA A 449 -7.57 -7.11 6.58
C ALA A 449 -7.98 -7.21 8.05
N TYR A 450 -7.03 -7.04 8.95
CA TYR A 450 -7.24 -7.21 10.39
C TYR A 450 -6.64 -6.05 11.16
N THR A 451 -7.43 -5.47 12.05
CA THR A 451 -6.98 -4.47 13.02
C THR A 451 -7.27 -4.93 14.45
N ALA A 452 -6.22 -4.95 15.27
CA ALA A 452 -6.27 -5.25 16.69
C ALA A 452 -6.48 -4.00 17.55
N GLY A 453 -6.67 -2.81 16.96
CA GLY A 453 -6.85 -1.58 17.73
C GLY A 453 -8.01 -0.74 17.20
N ASN A 454 -7.88 0.58 17.33
CA ASN A 454 -8.94 1.52 16.99
C ASN A 454 -8.95 1.98 15.53
N GLY A 455 -8.01 1.50 14.70
CA GLY A 455 -8.01 1.80 13.27
C GLY A 455 -9.04 0.94 12.53
N ASP A 456 -9.39 1.36 11.33
CA ASP A 456 -10.40 0.72 10.49
C ASP A 456 -9.80 -0.46 9.70
N ALA A 457 -10.62 -1.46 9.39
CA ALA A 457 -10.25 -2.56 8.50
C ALA A 457 -11.00 -2.44 7.17
N THR A 458 -10.27 -2.37 6.07
CA THR A 458 -10.84 -2.33 4.71
C THR A 458 -10.24 -3.45 3.86
N GLY A 459 -11.09 -4.27 3.24
CA GLY A 459 -10.64 -5.36 2.37
C GLY A 459 -10.14 -4.78 1.05
N ILE A 460 -11.07 -4.22 0.27
CA ILE A 460 -10.79 -3.60 -1.03
C ILE A 460 -11.39 -2.20 -1.08
N ASN A 461 -10.60 -1.21 -1.50
CA ASN A 461 -11.03 0.14 -1.78
C ASN A 461 -10.58 0.58 -3.18
N ALA A 462 -11.54 0.79 -4.09
CA ALA A 462 -11.32 1.36 -5.40
C ALA A 462 -11.89 2.79 -5.47
N TYR A 463 -11.05 3.74 -5.90
CA TYR A 463 -11.39 5.15 -6.02
C TYR A 463 -11.11 5.69 -7.43
N GLY A 464 -12.15 6.15 -8.11
CA GLY A 464 -12.06 6.85 -9.40
C GLY A 464 -12.41 8.33 -9.25
N ASN A 465 -11.56 9.24 -9.72
CA ASN A 465 -11.88 10.67 -9.67
C ASN A 465 -12.75 11.08 -10.89
N ASN A 466 -12.15 11.11 -12.08
CA ASN A 466 -12.75 11.39 -13.39
C ASN A 466 -12.87 10.12 -14.24
N GLY A 467 -13.10 8.99 -13.58
CA GLY A 467 -13.37 7.71 -14.24
C GLY A 467 -14.04 6.73 -13.30
N ASP A 468 -14.38 5.57 -13.86
CA ASP A 468 -15.12 4.55 -13.13
C ASP A 468 -14.30 3.94 -11.99
N ALA A 469 -14.98 3.55 -10.92
CA ALA A 469 -14.44 2.74 -9.83
C ALA A 469 -15.10 1.36 -9.86
N ASN A 470 -14.36 0.34 -10.29
CA ASN A 470 -14.89 -1.01 -10.50
C ASN A 470 -14.17 -2.01 -9.59
N VAL A 471 -14.93 -2.82 -8.86
CA VAL A 471 -14.38 -3.96 -8.10
C VAL A 471 -15.07 -5.23 -8.53
N THR A 472 -14.29 -6.26 -8.88
CA THR A 472 -14.77 -7.61 -9.14
C THR A 472 -14.15 -8.56 -8.13
N ASN A 473 -14.96 -9.15 -7.26
CA ASN A 473 -14.59 -10.29 -6.43
C ASN A 473 -15.09 -11.56 -7.11
N SER A 474 -14.17 -12.32 -7.70
CA SER A 474 -14.46 -13.50 -8.53
C SER A 474 -15.00 -14.66 -7.68
N SER A 475 -15.49 -15.73 -8.29
CA SER A 475 -16.07 -16.88 -7.58
C SER A 475 -15.12 -17.62 -6.62
N THR A 476 -13.81 -17.44 -6.80
CA THR A 476 -12.75 -17.96 -5.91
C THR A 476 -12.16 -16.87 -5.01
N GLY A 477 -12.61 -15.62 -5.19
CA GLY A 477 -12.22 -14.48 -4.38
C GLY A 477 -12.86 -14.56 -3.00
N ASP A 478 -12.06 -14.26 -1.99
CA ASP A 478 -12.47 -14.17 -0.60
C ASP A 478 -11.96 -12.85 -0.03
N VAL A 479 -12.86 -12.01 0.49
CA VAL A 479 -12.54 -10.75 1.12
C VAL A 479 -13.03 -10.82 2.57
N SER A 480 -12.10 -10.92 3.50
CA SER A 480 -12.42 -11.02 4.92
C SER A 480 -11.81 -9.87 5.70
N VAL A 481 -12.63 -9.17 6.49
CA VAL A 481 -12.22 -8.03 7.29
C VAL A 481 -12.64 -8.18 8.73
N VAL A 482 -11.74 -7.78 9.63
CA VAL A 482 -11.95 -7.92 11.08
C VAL A 482 -11.44 -6.68 11.81
N ALA A 483 -12.37 -5.91 12.38
CA ALA A 483 -12.08 -4.76 13.23
C ALA A 483 -12.42 -5.04 14.72
N PHE A 484 -11.41 -5.29 15.55
CA PHE A 484 -11.61 -5.85 16.89
C PHE A 484 -11.97 -4.87 18.01
N PHE A 485 -11.65 -3.58 17.90
CA PHE A 485 -12.03 -2.59 18.91
C PHE A 485 -13.05 -1.60 18.36
N ASN A 486 -12.69 -0.32 18.26
CA ASN A 486 -13.60 0.76 17.87
C ASN A 486 -13.50 1.14 16.40
N GLY A 487 -12.68 0.41 15.62
CA GLY A 487 -12.59 0.61 14.17
C GLY A 487 -13.78 0.03 13.44
N ASP A 488 -14.07 0.60 12.28
CA ASP A 488 -15.11 0.12 11.37
C ASP A 488 -14.53 -0.96 10.44
N GLY A 489 -15.36 -1.93 10.06
CA GLY A 489 -15.02 -3.02 9.14
C GLY A 489 -15.74 -2.83 7.81
N THR A 490 -15.01 -2.67 6.70
CA THR A 490 -15.59 -2.57 5.35
C THR A 490 -14.99 -3.62 4.42
N GLY A 491 -15.81 -4.54 3.92
CA GLY A 491 -15.36 -5.58 2.99
C GLY A 491 -14.88 -4.99 1.66
N ILE A 492 -15.82 -4.46 0.88
CA ILE A 492 -15.55 -3.84 -0.42
C ILE A 492 -16.13 -2.43 -0.49
N LEU A 493 -15.31 -1.48 -0.94
CA LEU A 493 -15.68 -0.11 -1.25
C LEU A 493 -15.30 0.25 -2.69
N ALA A 494 -16.28 0.66 -3.49
CA ALA A 494 -16.07 1.30 -4.77
C ALA A 494 -16.63 2.73 -4.72
N GLN A 495 -15.80 3.73 -5.01
CA GLN A 495 -16.21 5.13 -4.98
C GLN A 495 -15.75 5.86 -6.24
N SER A 496 -16.69 6.47 -6.95
CA SER A 496 -16.39 7.40 -8.05
C SER A 496 -16.91 8.80 -7.76
N HIS A 497 -16.12 9.83 -8.06
CA HIS A 497 -16.52 11.21 -7.83
C HIS A 497 -17.46 11.72 -8.95
N TYR A 498 -17.10 11.51 -10.23
CA TYR A 498 -17.88 12.01 -11.37
C TYR A 498 -18.51 10.93 -12.25
N ASP A 499 -18.01 9.69 -12.20
CA ASP A 499 -18.40 8.60 -13.11
C ASP A 499 -19.02 7.44 -12.32
N ASN A 500 -19.02 6.22 -12.87
CA ASN A 500 -19.74 5.10 -12.27
C ASN A 500 -18.93 4.43 -11.14
N ALA A 501 -19.64 3.89 -10.16
CA ALA A 501 -19.07 3.01 -9.15
C ALA A 501 -19.77 1.65 -9.22
N SER A 502 -19.00 0.58 -9.40
CA SER A 502 -19.53 -0.77 -9.61
C SER A 502 -18.80 -1.77 -8.72
N ILE A 503 -19.59 -2.65 -8.08
CA ILE A 503 -19.12 -3.86 -7.41
C ILE A 503 -19.82 -5.05 -8.06
N ASP A 504 -19.04 -6.07 -8.42
CA ASP A 504 -19.49 -7.40 -8.84
C ASP A 504 -18.88 -8.42 -7.87
N ASN A 505 -19.72 -8.99 -7.00
CA ASN A 505 -19.32 -10.01 -6.04
C ASN A 505 -19.91 -11.37 -6.42
N SER A 506 -19.05 -12.26 -6.94
CA SER A 506 -19.37 -13.67 -7.15
C SER A 506 -18.69 -14.60 -6.14
N GLY A 507 -17.76 -14.08 -5.35
CA GLY A 507 -17.05 -14.77 -4.27
C GLY A 507 -17.64 -14.54 -2.88
N SER A 508 -16.82 -14.67 -1.83
CA SER A 508 -17.20 -14.37 -0.44
C SER A 508 -16.73 -13.00 0.00
N VAL A 509 -17.57 -12.31 0.77
CA VAL A 509 -17.23 -11.11 1.53
C VAL A 509 -17.70 -11.29 2.97
N ASP A 510 -16.77 -11.32 3.91
CA ASP A 510 -17.03 -11.45 5.34
C ASP A 510 -16.54 -10.20 6.08
N ALA A 511 -17.47 -9.39 6.61
CA ALA A 511 -17.16 -8.15 7.28
C ALA A 511 -17.56 -8.16 8.76
N TYR A 512 -16.57 -8.13 9.64
CA TYR A 512 -16.77 -8.15 11.07
C TYR A 512 -16.24 -6.88 11.75
N ALA A 513 -17.04 -6.29 12.64
CA ALA A 513 -16.62 -5.26 13.58
C ALA A 513 -17.09 -5.57 15.01
N TYR A 514 -16.26 -5.31 16.01
CA TYR A 514 -16.65 -5.52 17.41
C TYR A 514 -17.48 -4.36 17.94
N ASN A 515 -16.88 -3.17 18.14
CA ASN A 515 -17.61 -1.98 18.58
C ASN A 515 -17.94 -0.99 17.44
N GLY A 516 -17.25 -1.08 16.31
CA GLY A 516 -17.49 -0.23 15.15
C GLY A 516 -18.61 -0.73 14.26
N ASP A 517 -18.82 -0.03 13.16
CA ASP A 517 -19.81 -0.37 12.15
C ASP A 517 -19.22 -1.36 11.14
N ALA A 518 -20.04 -2.30 10.66
CA ALA A 518 -19.64 -3.29 9.67
C ALA A 518 -20.41 -3.09 8.36
N ILE A 519 -19.70 -3.08 7.23
CA ILE A 519 -20.28 -2.94 5.89
C ILE A 519 -19.70 -4.03 4.99
N GLY A 520 -20.56 -4.81 4.35
CA GLY A 520 -20.15 -5.85 3.40
C GLY A 520 -19.60 -5.25 2.11
N ALA A 521 -20.49 -4.64 1.32
CA ALA A 521 -20.13 -4.04 0.04
C ALA A 521 -20.83 -2.70 -0.19
N MET A 522 -20.06 -1.66 -0.50
CA MET A 522 -20.54 -0.29 -0.68
C MET A 522 -20.08 0.33 -2.00
N ALA A 523 -21.02 0.64 -2.89
CA ALA A 523 -20.79 1.36 -4.13
C ALA A 523 -21.37 2.79 -4.03
N VAL A 524 -20.54 3.81 -4.27
CA VAL A 524 -20.92 5.22 -4.16
C VAL A 524 -20.47 6.00 -5.38
N SER A 525 -21.41 6.68 -6.04
CA SER A 525 -21.10 7.59 -7.16
C SER A 525 -21.64 9.01 -6.91
N GLY A 526 -20.80 10.02 -7.17
CA GLY A 526 -21.24 11.41 -7.19
C GLY A 526 -21.99 11.78 -8.47
N GLY A 527 -21.33 11.70 -9.61
CA GLY A 527 -21.89 12.14 -10.90
C GLY A 527 -22.54 11.04 -11.77
N GLY A 528 -22.18 9.78 -11.57
CA GLY A 528 -22.59 8.65 -12.40
C GLY A 528 -23.52 7.65 -11.69
N ASN A 529 -23.63 6.45 -12.25
CA ASN A 529 -24.43 5.39 -11.65
C ASN A 529 -23.62 4.66 -10.56
N ALA A 530 -24.31 4.20 -9.53
CA ALA A 530 -23.76 3.26 -8.56
C ALA A 530 -24.45 1.91 -8.72
N SER A 531 -23.69 0.82 -8.75
CA SER A 531 -24.23 -0.54 -8.80
C SER A 531 -23.47 -1.51 -7.92
N ASN A 532 -24.21 -2.42 -7.30
CA ASN A 532 -23.64 -3.56 -6.57
C ASN A 532 -24.42 -4.81 -6.96
N ASP A 533 -23.73 -5.74 -7.64
CA ASP A 533 -24.27 -7.03 -8.07
C ASP A 533 -23.64 -8.13 -7.22
N ASN A 534 -24.46 -8.84 -6.47
CA ASN A 534 -24.04 -9.96 -5.64
C ASN A 534 -24.63 -11.26 -6.18
N SER A 535 -23.78 -12.14 -6.68
CA SER A 535 -24.09 -13.54 -6.98
C SER A 535 -23.39 -14.52 -6.05
N GLY A 536 -22.52 -14.03 -5.17
CA GLY A 536 -21.79 -14.79 -4.16
C GLY A 536 -22.40 -14.67 -2.76
N THR A 537 -21.55 -14.59 -1.73
CA THR A 537 -21.97 -14.44 -0.34
C THR A 537 -21.47 -13.13 0.26
N ILE A 538 -22.32 -12.44 1.00
CA ILE A 538 -21.96 -11.29 1.83
C ILE A 538 -22.46 -11.58 3.26
N SER A 539 -21.53 -11.79 4.20
CA SER A 539 -21.84 -11.93 5.62
C SER A 539 -21.29 -10.73 6.39
N VAL A 540 -22.14 -10.09 7.19
CA VAL A 540 -21.77 -8.88 7.93
C VAL A 540 -22.18 -9.02 9.38
N GLU A 541 -21.25 -8.78 10.30
CA GLU A 541 -21.49 -8.82 11.73
C GLU A 541 -20.92 -7.58 12.42
N SER A 542 -21.76 -6.90 13.22
CA SER A 542 -21.29 -5.95 14.22
C SER A 542 -21.80 -6.31 15.61
N GLN A 543 -20.89 -6.56 16.55
CA GLN A 543 -21.26 -7.01 17.91
C GLN A 543 -21.88 -5.91 18.79
N TYR A 544 -21.54 -4.64 18.56
CA TYR A 544 -22.08 -3.49 19.32
C TYR A 544 -22.43 -2.27 18.47
N GLY A 545 -22.18 -2.30 17.16
CA GLY A 545 -22.43 -1.21 16.22
C GLY A 545 -23.55 -1.52 15.23
N TYR A 546 -23.55 -0.74 14.14
CA TYR A 546 -24.45 -0.93 13.00
C TYR A 546 -23.87 -1.95 12.02
N ALA A 547 -24.74 -2.61 11.24
CA ALA A 547 -24.29 -3.49 10.16
C ALA A 547 -25.09 -3.27 8.87
N ALA A 548 -24.43 -3.30 7.72
CA ALA A 548 -25.07 -3.20 6.42
C ALA A 548 -24.46 -4.20 5.42
N GLY A 549 -25.31 -4.99 4.75
CA GLY A 549 -24.89 -5.97 3.75
C GLY A 549 -24.40 -5.29 2.46
N MET A 550 -25.36 -4.85 1.65
CA MET A 550 -25.12 -4.11 0.42
C MET A 550 -25.60 -2.66 0.54
N VAL A 551 -24.75 -1.71 0.17
CA VAL A 551 -25.06 -0.28 0.12
C VAL A 551 -24.75 0.27 -1.26
N VAL A 552 -25.73 0.90 -1.90
CA VAL A 552 -25.59 1.53 -3.21
C VAL A 552 -26.13 2.94 -3.14
N ALA A 553 -25.28 3.93 -3.42
CA ALA A 553 -25.67 5.34 -3.35
C ALA A 553 -25.19 6.11 -4.58
N SER A 554 -26.10 6.84 -5.23
CA SER A 554 -25.77 7.80 -6.28
C SER A 554 -26.36 9.18 -5.99
N ALA A 555 -25.60 10.25 -6.23
CA ALA A 555 -26.16 11.60 -6.12
C ALA A 555 -26.94 11.98 -7.38
N ASP A 556 -26.30 11.93 -8.55
CA ASP A 556 -26.90 12.41 -9.80
C ASP A 556 -27.41 11.30 -10.74
N GLY A 557 -26.85 10.10 -10.65
CA GLY A 557 -27.23 8.94 -11.47
C GLY A 557 -28.15 7.94 -10.76
N ASN A 558 -28.23 6.73 -11.29
CA ASN A 558 -29.06 5.67 -10.74
C ASN A 558 -28.31 4.85 -9.69
N ALA A 559 -29.04 4.32 -8.71
CA ALA A 559 -28.52 3.36 -7.74
C ALA A 559 -29.19 1.99 -7.96
N SER A 560 -28.41 0.98 -8.33
CA SER A 560 -28.93 -0.37 -8.64
C SER A 560 -28.26 -1.43 -7.77
N ALA A 561 -29.03 -2.08 -6.89
CA ALA A 561 -28.58 -3.25 -6.15
C ALA A 561 -29.23 -4.52 -6.70
N ILE A 562 -28.42 -5.53 -7.04
CA ILE A 562 -28.88 -6.82 -7.54
C ILE A 562 -28.34 -7.89 -6.59
N ASN A 563 -29.22 -8.72 -6.04
CA ASN A 563 -28.84 -9.83 -5.18
C ASN A 563 -29.42 -11.15 -5.72
N SER A 564 -28.56 -11.92 -6.37
CA SER A 564 -28.81 -13.32 -6.75
C SER A 564 -28.08 -14.32 -5.84
N GLY A 565 -27.18 -13.83 -5.00
CA GLY A 565 -26.46 -14.57 -3.96
C GLY A 565 -27.11 -14.44 -2.57
N ASP A 566 -26.33 -14.68 -1.53
CA ASP A 566 -26.79 -14.58 -0.15
C ASP A 566 -26.24 -13.31 0.51
N VAL A 567 -27.11 -12.60 1.23
CA VAL A 567 -26.75 -11.47 2.10
C VAL A 567 -27.25 -11.76 3.51
N GLU A 568 -26.33 -11.84 4.46
CA GLU A 568 -26.60 -12.10 5.87
C GLU A 568 -26.02 -10.97 6.73
N VAL A 569 -26.85 -10.37 7.58
CA VAL A 569 -26.49 -9.21 8.39
C VAL A 569 -26.91 -9.42 9.83
N HIS A 570 -25.93 -9.41 10.74
CA HIS A 570 -26.13 -9.43 12.19
C HIS A 570 -25.65 -8.11 12.78
N ALA A 571 -26.58 -7.30 13.29
CA ALA A 571 -26.29 -6.03 13.94
C ALA A 571 -26.65 -6.08 15.42
N TYR A 572 -25.88 -5.39 16.25
CA TYR A 572 -26.33 -5.05 17.59
C TYR A 572 -27.29 -3.86 17.58
N LEU A 573 -26.96 -2.82 16.81
CA LEU A 573 -27.83 -1.66 16.59
C LEU A 573 -28.71 -1.89 15.35
N ASN A 574 -28.84 -0.91 14.45
CA ASN A 574 -29.64 -1.10 13.24
C ASN A 574 -28.89 -1.97 12.23
N GLY A 575 -29.62 -2.89 11.61
CA GLY A 575 -29.17 -3.74 10.52
C GLY A 575 -29.90 -3.40 9.21
N PHE A 576 -29.15 -3.38 8.11
CA PHE A 576 -29.68 -3.18 6.76
C PHE A 576 -29.18 -4.28 5.83
N GLY A 577 -30.08 -5.00 5.16
CA GLY A 577 -29.71 -6.05 4.22
C GLY A 577 -29.18 -5.47 2.92
N VAL A 578 -30.10 -4.93 2.11
CA VAL A 578 -29.80 -4.27 0.84
C VAL A 578 -30.36 -2.86 0.85
N PHE A 579 -29.49 -1.88 0.64
CA PHE A 579 -29.80 -0.46 0.63
C PHE A 579 -29.47 0.15 -0.73
N ALA A 580 -30.45 0.79 -1.39
CA ALA A 580 -30.25 1.53 -2.64
C ALA A 580 -30.82 2.95 -2.52
N GLN A 581 -30.00 3.96 -2.79
CA GLN A 581 -30.41 5.36 -2.72
C GLN A 581 -29.92 6.15 -3.93
N SER A 582 -30.82 6.87 -4.59
CA SER A 582 -30.45 7.92 -5.55
C SER A 582 -31.04 9.28 -5.13
N THR A 583 -30.26 10.36 -5.19
CA THR A 583 -30.82 11.69 -4.87
C THR A 583 -31.65 12.25 -6.03
N SER A 584 -31.15 12.12 -7.26
CA SER A 584 -31.78 12.72 -8.46
C SER A 584 -32.29 11.69 -9.47
N GLY A 585 -31.67 10.51 -9.53
CA GLY A 585 -32.01 9.43 -10.46
C GLY A 585 -32.97 8.39 -9.86
N ASP A 586 -32.96 7.21 -10.46
CA ASP A 586 -33.77 6.07 -10.02
C ASP A 586 -33.00 5.22 -8.98
N ALA A 587 -33.74 4.56 -8.10
CA ALA A 587 -33.19 3.52 -7.22
C ALA A 587 -33.90 2.19 -7.49
N SER A 588 -33.13 1.14 -7.73
CA SER A 588 -33.65 -0.21 -7.97
C SER A 588 -33.00 -1.24 -7.06
N ILE A 589 -33.82 -2.14 -6.52
CA ILE A 589 -33.38 -3.37 -5.85
C ILE A 589 -34.04 -4.54 -6.58
N ASP A 590 -33.23 -5.51 -7.02
CA ASP A 590 -33.69 -6.80 -7.51
C ASP A 590 -33.11 -7.91 -6.62
N ASN A 591 -33.95 -8.52 -5.79
CA ASN A 591 -33.57 -9.64 -4.94
C ASN A 591 -34.17 -10.94 -5.46
N SER A 592 -33.31 -11.85 -5.95
CA SER A 592 -33.72 -13.17 -6.41
C SER A 592 -33.30 -14.31 -5.49
N ASN A 593 -32.57 -14.04 -4.41
CA ASN A 593 -32.16 -15.05 -3.43
C ASN A 593 -32.27 -14.52 -1.99
N ILE A 594 -31.37 -14.87 -1.06
CA ILE A 594 -31.57 -14.63 0.38
C ILE A 594 -31.04 -13.25 0.78
N VAL A 595 -31.87 -12.51 1.51
CA VAL A 595 -31.47 -11.37 2.35
C VAL A 595 -31.99 -11.63 3.76
N TYR A 596 -31.10 -11.86 4.71
CA TYR A 596 -31.43 -12.04 6.13
C TYR A 596 -30.78 -10.96 6.97
N VAL A 597 -31.58 -10.31 7.82
CA VAL A 597 -31.15 -9.23 8.69
C VAL A 597 -31.67 -9.50 10.10
N GLU A 598 -30.74 -9.56 11.04
CA GLU A 598 -31.02 -9.63 12.47
C GLU A 598 -30.42 -8.42 13.18
N SER A 599 -31.21 -7.79 14.04
CA SER A 599 -30.82 -6.63 14.83
C SER A 599 -31.20 -6.83 16.29
N ALA A 600 -30.20 -7.05 17.15
CA ALA A 600 -30.44 -7.43 18.54
C ALA A 600 -31.10 -6.30 19.36
N PHE A 601 -30.62 -5.07 19.22
CA PHE A 601 -31.05 -3.86 19.94
C PHE A 601 -31.22 -2.66 18.99
N GLY A 602 -31.65 -2.91 17.76
CA GLY A 602 -31.98 -1.87 16.79
C GLY A 602 -32.97 -2.36 15.75
N ASN A 603 -33.21 -1.54 14.75
CA ASN A 603 -34.18 -1.83 13.70
C ASN A 603 -33.55 -2.71 12.62
N ALA A 604 -34.30 -3.70 12.15
CA ALA A 604 -33.89 -4.58 11.06
C ALA A 604 -34.65 -4.20 9.78
N ILE A 605 -33.94 -3.85 8.72
CA ILE A 605 -34.57 -3.57 7.42
C ILE A 605 -33.96 -4.49 6.36
N GLY A 606 -34.79 -5.31 5.72
CA GLY A 606 -34.36 -6.24 4.68
C GLY A 606 -33.92 -5.50 3.41
N LEU A 607 -34.89 -4.92 2.69
CA LEU A 607 -34.67 -4.14 1.48
C LEU A 607 -35.08 -2.68 1.72
N TYR A 608 -34.16 -1.75 1.51
CA TYR A 608 -34.41 -0.31 1.65
C TYR A 608 -34.12 0.42 0.34
N ALA A 609 -35.12 1.07 -0.25
CA ALA A 609 -34.94 1.84 -1.48
C ALA A 609 -35.50 3.27 -1.36
N ASN A 610 -34.73 4.26 -1.81
CA ASN A 610 -35.16 5.66 -1.89
C ASN A 610 -34.65 6.33 -3.16
N SER A 611 -35.51 7.07 -3.86
CA SER A 611 -35.06 7.89 -4.97
C SER A 611 -35.78 9.22 -5.14
N GLY A 612 -35.09 10.19 -5.76
CA GLY A 612 -35.71 11.40 -6.31
C GLY A 612 -36.53 11.14 -7.57
N GLY A 613 -36.21 10.07 -8.31
CA GLY A 613 -36.93 9.57 -9.49
C GLY A 613 -37.90 8.44 -9.16
N THR A 614 -37.75 7.33 -9.88
CA THR A 614 -38.51 6.08 -9.68
C THR A 614 -37.78 5.18 -8.69
N THR A 615 -38.50 4.69 -7.69
CA THR A 615 -38.03 3.67 -6.76
C THR A 615 -38.66 2.35 -7.16
N THR A 616 -37.85 1.35 -7.50
CA THR A 616 -38.33 0.02 -7.89
C THR A 616 -37.73 -1.05 -6.98
N VAL A 617 -38.56 -1.88 -6.36
CA VAL A 617 -38.11 -3.05 -5.61
C VAL A 617 -38.80 -4.28 -6.17
N THR A 618 -38.01 -5.23 -6.66
CA THR A 618 -38.48 -6.55 -7.07
C THR A 618 -37.91 -7.59 -6.12
N ASN A 619 -38.78 -8.39 -5.51
CA ASN A 619 -38.38 -9.54 -4.70
C ASN A 619 -38.94 -10.82 -5.31
N SER A 620 -38.05 -11.71 -5.75
CA SER A 620 -38.38 -13.09 -6.10
C SER A 620 -37.68 -14.12 -5.20
N GLY A 621 -36.82 -13.67 -4.29
CA GLY A 621 -36.13 -14.48 -3.28
C GLY A 621 -36.72 -14.37 -1.87
N ALA A 622 -35.94 -14.74 -0.86
CA ALA A 622 -36.36 -14.69 0.54
C ALA A 622 -35.81 -13.46 1.25
N VAL A 623 -36.68 -12.71 1.92
CA VAL A 623 -36.31 -11.56 2.75
C VAL A 623 -36.74 -11.83 4.18
N GLY A 624 -35.77 -11.82 5.11
CA GLY A 624 -35.98 -11.95 6.55
C GLY A 624 -35.48 -10.70 7.28
N ALA A 625 -36.35 -10.07 8.08
CA ALA A 625 -35.98 -8.96 8.97
C ALA A 625 -36.42 -9.28 10.41
N TYR A 626 -35.47 -9.33 11.35
CA TYR A 626 -35.68 -9.79 12.72
C TYR A 626 -35.13 -8.79 13.75
N ALA A 627 -36.00 -8.16 14.53
CA ALA A 627 -35.71 -7.20 15.59
C ALA A 627 -36.48 -7.56 16.89
N PRO A 628 -36.00 -8.55 17.67
CA PRO A 628 -36.79 -9.18 18.73
C PRO A 628 -36.93 -8.36 20.01
N THR A 629 -36.09 -7.36 20.22
CA THR A 629 -36.03 -6.61 21.47
C THR A 629 -37.10 -5.50 21.53
N HIS A 630 -37.63 -5.28 22.74
CA HIS A 630 -38.66 -4.28 23.02
C HIS A 630 -38.21 -2.88 22.57
N GLY A 631 -39.05 -2.20 21.78
CA GLY A 631 -38.79 -0.82 21.33
C GLY A 631 -38.43 -0.71 19.85
N TYR A 632 -38.01 -1.80 19.20
CA TYR A 632 -37.52 -1.77 17.82
C TYR A 632 -38.50 -2.40 16.84
N PHE A 633 -38.35 -2.04 15.56
CA PHE A 633 -39.20 -2.52 14.48
C PHE A 633 -38.40 -3.31 13.44
N ALA A 634 -39.12 -4.12 12.68
CA ALA A 634 -38.57 -4.82 11.52
C ALA A 634 -39.43 -4.53 10.29
N ASP A 635 -38.77 -4.12 9.20
CA ASP A 635 -39.41 -3.95 7.90
C ASP A 635 -38.73 -4.87 6.87
N GLY A 636 -39.50 -5.73 6.23
CA GLY A 636 -39.01 -6.57 5.15
C GLY A 636 -38.62 -5.74 3.93
N ILE A 637 -39.56 -4.93 3.44
CA ILE A 637 -39.34 -4.01 2.32
C ILE A 637 -39.80 -2.60 2.70
N PHE A 638 -38.88 -1.64 2.63
CA PHE A 638 -39.16 -0.22 2.82
C PHE A 638 -38.75 0.56 1.56
N ALA A 639 -39.72 1.13 0.85
CA ALA A 639 -39.48 1.88 -0.38
C ALA A 639 -40.28 3.18 -0.42
N TYR A 640 -39.65 4.27 -0.85
CA TYR A 640 -40.32 5.55 -1.10
C TYR A 640 -39.59 6.35 -2.19
N GLY A 641 -40.31 7.29 -2.82
CA GLY A 641 -39.80 8.11 -3.91
C GLY A 641 -40.95 8.81 -4.65
N ALA A 642 -40.65 9.53 -5.74
CA ALA A 642 -41.67 10.24 -6.51
C ALA A 642 -42.66 9.28 -7.18
N THR A 643 -42.14 8.18 -7.74
CA THR A 643 -42.93 7.01 -8.16
C THR A 643 -42.34 5.78 -7.49
N THR A 644 -43.16 4.98 -6.79
CA THR A 644 -42.69 3.79 -6.07
C THR A 644 -43.40 2.55 -6.58
N ASN A 645 -42.62 1.59 -7.09
CA ASN A 645 -43.08 0.30 -7.60
C ASN A 645 -42.47 -0.82 -6.77
N VAL A 646 -43.28 -1.50 -5.97
CA VAL A 646 -42.85 -2.67 -5.19
C VAL A 646 -43.55 -3.91 -5.72
N THR A 647 -42.77 -4.92 -6.13
CA THR A 647 -43.26 -6.18 -6.66
C THR A 647 -42.66 -7.34 -5.87
N ASN A 648 -43.49 -8.08 -5.16
CA ASN A 648 -43.12 -9.40 -4.64
C ASN A 648 -43.67 -10.46 -5.59
N THR A 649 -42.81 -11.27 -6.21
CA THR A 649 -43.23 -12.30 -7.18
C THR A 649 -43.80 -13.52 -6.45
N ALA A 650 -44.33 -14.49 -7.21
CA ALA A 650 -44.92 -15.71 -6.64
C ALA A 650 -43.92 -16.59 -5.87
N THR A 651 -42.61 -16.45 -6.14
CA THR A 651 -41.55 -17.17 -5.42
C THR A 651 -40.96 -16.35 -4.27
N GLY A 652 -41.21 -15.04 -4.25
CA GLY A 652 -40.70 -14.14 -3.23
C GLY A 652 -41.38 -14.35 -1.88
N THR A 653 -40.58 -14.48 -0.82
CA THR A 653 -41.07 -14.52 0.57
C THR A 653 -40.55 -13.32 1.34
N VAL A 654 -41.39 -12.77 2.22
CA VAL A 654 -41.01 -11.71 3.14
C VAL A 654 -41.47 -12.09 4.54
N THR A 655 -40.53 -12.14 5.48
CA THR A 655 -40.78 -12.41 6.89
C THR A 655 -40.21 -11.27 7.70
N ALA A 656 -41.06 -10.55 8.41
CA ALA A 656 -40.66 -9.50 9.34
C ALA A 656 -41.15 -9.83 10.75
N TYR A 657 -40.25 -9.71 11.72
CA TYR A 657 -40.55 -9.84 13.14
C TYR A 657 -39.85 -8.72 13.91
N GLY A 658 -40.60 -7.71 14.26
CA GLY A 658 -40.18 -6.62 15.13
C GLY A 658 -41.12 -6.53 16.33
N HIS A 659 -40.54 -6.31 17.51
CA HIS A 659 -41.31 -6.29 18.75
C HIS A 659 -42.37 -5.17 18.78
N SER A 660 -41.98 -3.95 18.38
CA SER A 660 -42.89 -2.79 18.39
C SER A 660 -43.73 -2.70 17.12
N TRP A 661 -43.15 -3.08 15.99
CA TRP A 661 -43.77 -3.01 14.66
C TRP A 661 -43.11 -4.07 13.78
N SER A 662 -43.93 -4.75 12.97
CA SER A 662 -43.47 -5.62 11.88
C SER A 662 -44.23 -5.27 10.60
N ALA A 663 -43.53 -4.95 9.51
CA ALA A 663 -44.15 -4.83 8.18
C ALA A 663 -43.34 -5.61 7.13
N GLY A 664 -44.04 -6.15 6.13
CA GLY A 664 -43.47 -6.96 5.05
C GLY A 664 -43.77 -6.36 3.69
#